data_AF-A0A8K0NND3-F1
#
_entry.id   AF-A0A8K0NND3-F1
#
_cell.length_a   1.000
_cell.length_b   1.000
_cell.length_c   1.000
_cell.angle_alpha   90.00
_cell.angle_beta   90.00
_cell.angle_gamma   90.00
#
_symmetry.space_group_name_H-M   'P 1'
#
loop_
_entity.id
_entity.type
_entity.pdbx_description
1 polymer ?
#
loop_
_entity_poly.entity_id
_entity_poly.type
_entity_poly.pdbx_seq_one_letter_code
_entity_poly.pdbx_strand_id
1 'polypeptide(L)'
;MQGPGSGSGSGTGTPPSGGGNVNSNPFGFGTFTAIDEDSPLNSPFSSAPASRRGSFAHPHQSGPRPAIVRRRDSANWQEGAIDITGAPSLLSRAGSPTLPLMTTKTRSAASSRRGSFVGTPQGGFGGLGGQGFGMSGMNDLMNREKKKGEFVGSVDCGTTSTRFIVFDQYAKIICEHQMEFQQYYPHPGWHEHEPYDLVDSMNECIAQAIEKLEFLGFSASDIKCIGITNQRETVVCWDKTTGKPLCKTVVWDDARTVGVVREFQKKLDEEGLPFGDNEEDERDPKEGGGYFKAKKEQTGEGTAEDGAQALAEKLKNGLGVAEQAKKEGGGDDGLPTPTVISDVAISGGKRRRKGKEALVDITGLPLSTYFSAIKLKWLTDHHPEVRKAFQEDRLAFGTVDSWLLYNLTGGVDGGIHAIDCTNASRTLLMSLKTLQWYQPLIDFFGLKSSILPKIVSSSEVYGKIASGPLENVPIAGMVGDQQAALVGNKCLSKGQAKNTYGTGSFVLFNTGPDVVRSKNGLISTVAYRLGDHEAPTYALEGSIAVAGSAIKWLRDQVGLIDESAEMDALCSHVKDTGGVYFVTAFSGLLAPYWDPNAGGMIVGLTQYSTASHIARATLEAVCYQSRAVLDVIEQESGVRLDELKVDGGVTNSDLAMQIQADIGGFRVCRPHMRESTALGSALLAGHALKLFGWDLSKPETLSEVNMQEAMYFDPEWPEAKRRKNVRGWERAVERARSWHTAEEEDEAEAEFEKEDHYE
;
A
#
# COMPACT_ATOMS: atom_id res chain seq x y z
N MET A 1 -60.30 18.94 27.43
CA MET A 1 -61.28 19.53 26.49
C MET A 1 -60.55 19.79 25.19
N GLN A 2 -61.07 19.54 23.99
CA GLN A 2 -62.25 18.77 23.56
C GLN A 2 -62.12 18.56 22.04
N GLY A 3 -62.36 17.35 21.52
CA GLY A 3 -62.94 17.19 20.18
C GLY A 3 -64.47 17.19 20.29
N PRO A 4 -65.25 16.83 19.25
CA PRO A 4 -64.83 16.28 17.94
C PRO A 4 -65.51 17.00 16.74
N GLY A 5 -65.47 16.41 15.54
CA GLY A 5 -66.31 16.80 14.39
C GLY A 5 -66.14 15.83 13.22
N SER A 6 -67.23 15.32 12.61
CA SER A 6 -67.18 14.14 11.73
C SER A 6 -68.28 14.06 10.66
N GLY A 7 -67.95 13.49 9.50
CA GLY A 7 -68.89 12.87 8.55
C GLY A 7 -69.31 13.72 7.34
N SER A 8 -70.02 13.17 6.32
CA SER A 8 -70.24 11.74 5.98
C SER A 8 -71.12 11.58 4.72
N GLY A 9 -70.87 10.54 3.91
CA GLY A 9 -71.83 9.94 2.96
C GLY A 9 -71.18 8.73 2.25
N SER A 10 -71.68 7.49 2.24
CA SER A 10 -73.02 6.90 1.97
C SER A 10 -73.31 6.72 0.47
N GLY A 11 -73.56 5.51 -0.07
CA GLY A 11 -73.51 4.17 0.54
C GLY A 11 -73.86 3.02 -0.44
N THR A 12 -73.68 1.78 0.03
CA THR A 12 -74.61 0.60 -0.05
C THR A 12 -75.54 0.39 -1.27
N GLY A 13 -75.72 -0.81 -1.86
CA GLY A 13 -75.10 -2.13 -1.66
C GLY A 13 -76.01 -3.35 -1.96
N THR A 14 -75.40 -4.56 -2.11
CA THR A 14 -75.99 -5.94 -2.01
C THR A 14 -76.86 -6.56 -3.16
N PRO A 15 -76.96 -7.92 -3.27
CA PRO A 15 -77.35 -8.71 -4.48
C PRO A 15 -78.68 -9.53 -4.24
N PRO A 16 -79.04 -10.78 -4.71
CA PRO A 16 -78.33 -11.90 -5.41
C PRO A 16 -79.10 -12.79 -6.47
N SER A 17 -78.40 -13.84 -6.96
CA SER A 17 -78.89 -15.18 -7.43
C SER A 17 -79.43 -15.37 -8.88
N GLY A 18 -79.17 -16.54 -9.53
CA GLY A 18 -79.70 -16.82 -10.90
C GLY A 18 -79.31 -18.05 -11.76
N GLY A 19 -78.59 -19.09 -11.30
CA GLY A 19 -78.60 -20.49 -11.83
C GLY A 19 -78.35 -20.93 -13.31
N GLY A 20 -77.27 -21.70 -13.55
CA GLY A 20 -77.21 -22.90 -14.42
C GLY A 20 -76.86 -22.77 -15.93
N ASN A 21 -76.43 -23.81 -16.66
CA ASN A 21 -75.89 -25.16 -16.31
C ASN A 21 -75.26 -25.87 -17.57
N VAL A 22 -74.64 -27.06 -17.39
CA VAL A 22 -74.38 -28.17 -18.37
C VAL A 22 -73.00 -28.28 -19.08
N ASN A 23 -72.18 -29.23 -18.58
CA ASN A 23 -71.25 -30.19 -19.24
C ASN A 23 -69.99 -29.73 -20.04
N SER A 24 -68.89 -30.50 -20.08
CA SER A 24 -68.53 -31.76 -19.37
C SER A 24 -67.01 -31.99 -19.20
N ASN A 25 -66.67 -32.77 -18.16
CA ASN A 25 -65.34 -33.26 -17.72
C ASN A 25 -64.99 -34.63 -18.40
N PRO A 26 -63.98 -35.48 -18.03
CA PRO A 26 -63.13 -35.54 -16.81
C PRO A 26 -61.61 -35.92 -16.94
N PHE A 27 -60.93 -35.86 -15.77
CA PHE A 27 -59.84 -36.67 -15.17
C PHE A 27 -59.32 -37.97 -15.86
N GLY A 28 -58.14 -38.53 -15.54
CA GLY A 28 -57.15 -38.21 -14.48
C GLY A 28 -56.00 -39.24 -14.31
N PHE A 29 -55.50 -39.43 -13.07
CA PHE A 29 -54.33 -40.25 -12.69
C PHE A 29 -54.43 -41.77 -12.99
N GLY A 30 -53.29 -42.44 -13.23
CA GLY A 30 -53.14 -43.90 -13.28
C GLY A 30 -51.68 -44.36 -13.38
N THR A 31 -51.35 -45.61 -12.99
CA THR A 31 -49.97 -46.16 -12.94
C THR A 31 -49.87 -47.63 -13.39
N PHE A 32 -48.62 -48.12 -13.53
CA PHE A 32 -48.17 -49.53 -13.56
C PHE A 32 -48.22 -50.35 -14.89
N THR A 33 -47.03 -50.86 -15.27
CA THR A 33 -46.72 -52.10 -16.05
C THR A 33 -47.27 -52.30 -17.48
N ALA A 34 -46.66 -53.08 -18.40
CA ALA A 34 -45.28 -53.54 -18.67
C ALA A 34 -45.31 -54.38 -19.98
N ILE A 35 -44.15 -54.91 -20.44
CA ILE A 35 -44.02 -55.97 -21.49
C ILE A 35 -44.25 -55.42 -22.95
N ASP A 36 -43.50 -55.75 -24.02
CA ASP A 36 -42.46 -56.78 -24.24
C ASP A 36 -41.24 -56.37 -25.11
N GLU A 37 -40.32 -57.33 -25.30
CA GLU A 37 -39.22 -57.51 -26.28
C GLU A 37 -39.22 -56.65 -27.57
N ASP A 38 -38.07 -56.14 -28.05
CA ASP A 38 -37.13 -56.95 -28.86
C ASP A 38 -35.64 -56.46 -28.86
N SER A 39 -34.71 -57.22 -29.46
CA SER A 39 -33.24 -57.00 -29.52
C SER A 39 -32.64 -57.73 -30.76
N PRO A 40 -31.31 -57.91 -31.02
CA PRO A 40 -30.08 -57.56 -30.28
C PRO A 40 -28.93 -56.99 -31.18
N LEU A 41 -27.67 -57.19 -30.74
CA LEU A 41 -26.37 -57.04 -31.47
C LEU A 41 -25.81 -55.59 -31.59
N ASN A 42 -24.51 -55.33 -31.40
CA ASN A 42 -23.42 -56.21 -30.93
C ASN A 42 -22.28 -55.39 -30.28
N SER A 43 -21.61 -55.98 -29.29
CA SER A 43 -20.24 -55.63 -28.88
C SER A 43 -19.35 -56.86 -29.02
N PRO A 44 -18.01 -56.71 -29.06
CA PRO A 44 -17.19 -57.87 -28.71
C PRO A 44 -15.97 -57.59 -27.80
N PHE A 45 -15.78 -58.57 -26.91
CA PHE A 45 -14.58 -58.94 -26.16
C PHE A 45 -14.14 -58.19 -24.89
N SER A 46 -13.76 -59.06 -23.95
CA SER A 46 -13.24 -58.84 -22.61
C SER A 46 -12.09 -59.83 -22.39
N SER A 47 -11.34 -59.70 -21.29
CA SER A 47 -10.93 -60.90 -20.51
C SER A 47 -10.27 -60.56 -19.17
N ALA A 48 -10.87 -61.09 -18.12
CA ALA A 48 -10.21 -61.66 -16.94
C ALA A 48 -10.91 -63.02 -16.70
N PRO A 49 -10.27 -64.03 -16.07
CA PRO A 49 -10.33 -64.06 -14.60
C PRO A 49 -9.22 -64.87 -13.87
N ALA A 50 -9.14 -64.68 -12.55
CA ALA A 50 -8.91 -65.78 -11.59
C ALA A 50 -9.40 -65.37 -10.18
N SER A 51 -10.00 -66.28 -9.41
CA SER A 51 -10.51 -65.98 -8.06
C SER A 51 -10.69 -67.21 -7.16
N ARG A 52 -10.71 -66.98 -5.84
CA ARG A 52 -11.31 -67.78 -4.73
C ARG A 52 -11.38 -66.83 -3.51
N ARG A 53 -12.56 -66.49 -2.96
CA ARG A 53 -13.39 -67.24 -1.98
C ARG A 53 -12.60 -67.59 -0.70
N GLY A 54 -13.03 -67.27 0.53
CA GLY A 54 -14.23 -66.58 1.06
C GLY A 54 -14.11 -66.42 2.60
N SER A 55 -15.12 -66.09 3.42
CA SER A 55 -16.56 -65.83 3.21
C SER A 55 -17.30 -65.40 4.50
N PHE A 56 -18.29 -64.49 4.41
CA PHE A 56 -19.41 -64.21 5.37
C PHE A 56 -19.04 -63.71 6.81
N ALA A 57 -19.89 -62.99 7.56
CA ALA A 57 -21.31 -62.63 7.39
C ALA A 57 -21.66 -61.17 7.82
N HIS A 58 -22.93 -60.79 7.67
CA HIS A 58 -23.59 -59.47 7.86
C HIS A 58 -24.53 -59.49 9.12
N PRO A 59 -25.43 -58.52 9.44
CA PRO A 59 -25.75 -57.20 8.82
C PRO A 59 -26.02 -55.99 9.82
N HIS A 60 -26.36 -54.80 9.26
CA HIS A 60 -27.30 -53.77 9.80
C HIS A 60 -26.97 -52.98 11.11
N GLN A 61 -27.37 -51.69 11.34
CA GLN A 61 -27.91 -50.60 10.48
C GLN A 61 -27.83 -49.22 11.21
N SER A 62 -27.83 -48.09 10.46
CA SER A 62 -28.17 -46.70 10.88
C SER A 62 -27.31 -45.96 11.95
N GLY A 63 -27.29 -44.61 11.87
CA GLY A 63 -26.61 -43.68 12.80
C GLY A 63 -27.50 -43.16 13.96
N PRO A 64 -27.24 -42.00 14.60
CA PRO A 64 -26.48 -40.82 14.12
C PRO A 64 -25.30 -40.36 15.03
N ARG A 65 -24.74 -39.16 14.75
CA ARG A 65 -23.69 -38.47 15.54
C ARG A 65 -24.15 -38.07 16.96
N PRO A 66 -23.21 -37.90 17.91
CA PRO A 66 -23.32 -36.82 18.89
C PRO A 66 -22.05 -35.94 19.04
N ALA A 67 -22.32 -34.69 19.43
CA ALA A 67 -21.48 -33.60 19.97
C ALA A 67 -19.97 -33.78 20.23
N ILE A 68 -19.19 -32.79 19.79
CA ILE A 68 -17.88 -32.43 20.36
C ILE A 68 -18.10 -31.79 21.73
N VAL A 69 -17.55 -32.38 22.79
CA VAL A 69 -17.58 -31.82 24.14
C VAL A 69 -16.26 -31.09 24.43
N ARG A 70 -16.30 -29.75 24.52
CA ARG A 70 -15.20 -28.98 25.11
C ARG A 70 -15.08 -29.32 26.60
N ARG A 71 -13.88 -29.68 27.05
CA ARG A 71 -13.48 -29.60 28.47
C ARG A 71 -12.30 -28.65 28.62
N ARG A 72 -12.52 -27.55 29.34
CA ARG A 72 -11.50 -27.05 30.28
C ARG A 72 -11.61 -27.91 31.54
N ASP A 73 -10.49 -28.19 32.18
CA ASP A 73 -10.27 -27.95 33.60
C ASP A 73 -8.79 -28.22 33.93
N SER A 74 -8.30 -27.60 35.01
CA SER A 74 -6.88 -27.57 35.37
C SER A 74 -6.61 -28.23 36.72
N ALA A 75 -5.54 -29.03 36.81
CA ALA A 75 -4.90 -29.38 38.07
C ALA A 75 -3.47 -29.91 37.89
N ASN A 76 -2.57 -29.40 38.73
CA ASN A 76 -1.21 -29.81 39.07
C ASN A 76 -0.73 -31.22 38.64
N TRP A 77 0.48 -31.26 38.07
CA TRP A 77 1.52 -32.21 38.43
C TRP A 77 2.86 -31.47 38.59
N GLN A 78 3.78 -32.03 39.39
CA GLN A 78 4.98 -31.35 39.86
C GLN A 78 6.23 -32.22 39.63
N GLU A 79 7.38 -31.55 39.44
CA GLU A 79 8.75 -32.07 39.37
C GLU A 79 9.15 -32.94 38.14
N GLY A 80 10.34 -32.65 37.62
CA GLY A 80 10.88 -33.23 36.38
C GLY A 80 11.93 -32.33 35.72
N ALA A 81 12.90 -31.84 36.50
CA ALA A 81 13.85 -30.82 36.05
C ALA A 81 14.95 -31.39 35.12
N ILE A 82 15.11 -30.78 33.94
CA ILE A 82 16.34 -30.81 33.14
C ILE A 82 16.65 -29.35 32.77
N ASP A 83 17.87 -28.92 33.05
CA ASP A 83 18.30 -27.53 32.91
C ASP A 83 18.99 -27.30 31.55
N ILE A 84 18.48 -26.32 30.77
CA ILE A 84 19.11 -25.80 29.56
C ILE A 84 18.85 -24.28 29.49
N THR A 85 19.62 -23.49 30.24
CA THR A 85 19.58 -22.02 30.13
C THR A 85 20.17 -21.52 28.81
N GLY A 86 19.38 -20.82 27.98
CA GLY A 86 19.89 -20.17 26.77
C GLY A 86 18.87 -19.26 26.06
N ALA A 87 19.02 -17.93 26.26
CA ALA A 87 18.35 -16.82 25.56
C ALA A 87 16.79 -16.72 25.64
N PRO A 88 16.21 -15.60 26.13
CA PRO A 88 14.80 -15.28 25.91
C PRO A 88 14.57 -14.78 24.48
N SER A 89 13.42 -15.12 23.88
CA SER A 89 13.09 -14.81 22.47
C SER A 89 12.58 -13.37 22.25
N LEU A 90 12.97 -12.77 21.13
CA LEU A 90 12.73 -11.36 20.77
C LEU A 90 11.48 -11.15 19.87
N LEU A 91 10.39 -11.91 20.08
CA LEU A 91 9.26 -11.97 19.14
C LEU A 91 7.96 -11.24 19.54
N SER A 92 7.91 -10.59 20.70
CA SER A 92 6.69 -9.92 21.21
C SER A 92 6.49 -8.46 20.75
N ARG A 93 7.26 -7.97 19.77
CA ARG A 93 7.26 -6.53 19.36
C ARG A 93 6.56 -6.23 18.02
N ALA A 94 5.73 -7.15 17.50
CA ALA A 94 4.99 -6.96 16.24
C ALA A 94 3.48 -7.16 16.42
N GLY A 95 2.83 -6.26 17.16
CA GLY A 95 1.37 -6.10 17.24
C GLY A 95 0.64 -7.08 18.17
N SER A 96 0.53 -6.70 19.45
CA SER A 96 -0.44 -7.25 20.42
C SER A 96 -0.75 -6.22 21.51
N PRO A 97 -2.00 -6.08 21.97
CA PRO A 97 -2.39 -5.02 22.90
C PRO A 97 -1.97 -5.31 24.34
N THR A 98 -1.22 -4.39 24.96
CA THR A 98 -0.95 -4.43 26.40
C THR A 98 -2.21 -4.09 27.19
N LEU A 99 -2.67 -5.02 28.03
CA LEU A 99 -3.86 -4.85 28.87
C LEU A 99 -3.75 -3.63 29.82
N PRO A 100 -4.84 -2.86 30.02
CA PRO A 100 -4.79 -1.64 30.82
C PRO A 100 -4.68 -1.93 32.32
N LEU A 101 -3.72 -1.27 32.98
CA LEU A 101 -3.71 -1.13 34.44
C LEU A 101 -4.94 -0.32 34.90
N MET A 102 -5.69 -0.85 35.86
CA MET A 102 -6.91 -0.19 36.34
C MET A 102 -6.63 1.13 37.05
N THR A 103 -7.12 2.23 36.49
CA THR A 103 -7.32 3.49 37.23
C THR A 103 -8.78 3.93 37.12
N THR A 104 -9.49 3.98 38.24
CA THR A 104 -10.89 4.43 38.32
C THR A 104 -11.02 5.93 38.01
N LYS A 105 -11.70 6.27 36.91
CA LYS A 105 -12.06 7.66 36.56
C LYS A 105 -13.54 7.92 36.81
N THR A 106 -13.88 8.35 38.02
CA THR A 106 -15.09 9.16 38.25
C THR A 106 -14.86 10.55 37.67
N ARG A 107 -15.48 10.85 36.51
CA ARG A 107 -15.53 12.22 35.97
C ARG A 107 -16.53 13.05 36.78
N SER A 108 -16.10 14.23 37.24
CA SER A 108 -16.97 15.39 37.46
C SER A 108 -16.31 16.61 36.81
N ALA A 109 -17.12 17.52 36.29
CA ALA A 109 -16.64 18.70 35.55
C ALA A 109 -16.68 19.95 36.42
N ALA A 110 -15.64 20.77 36.33
CA ALA A 110 -15.63 22.14 36.86
C ALA A 110 -14.70 23.04 36.03
N SER A 111 -15.10 24.30 35.84
CA SER A 111 -14.32 25.30 35.12
C SER A 111 -13.24 25.92 36.00
N SER A 112 -12.06 26.18 35.43
CA SER A 112 -11.02 26.96 36.09
C SER A 112 -11.20 28.47 35.85
N ARG A 113 -11.64 29.20 36.89
CA ARG A 113 -11.41 30.64 37.00
C ARG A 113 -10.10 30.89 37.76
N ARG A 114 -9.46 32.04 37.48
CA ARG A 114 -8.25 32.51 38.20
C ARG A 114 -8.49 32.57 39.71
N GLY A 115 -7.51 32.14 40.50
CA GLY A 115 -7.52 32.27 41.96
C GLY A 115 -6.16 31.92 42.56
N SER A 116 -5.30 32.92 42.75
CA SER A 116 -4.05 32.78 43.50
C SER A 116 -4.32 32.83 45.01
N PHE A 117 -3.79 31.90 45.79
CA PHE A 117 -3.60 32.11 47.23
C PHE A 117 -2.39 31.35 47.79
N VAL A 118 -1.70 31.98 48.73
CA VAL A 118 -0.55 31.40 49.46
C VAL A 118 -1.06 30.81 50.77
N GLY A 119 -0.62 29.59 51.13
CA GLY A 119 -1.03 28.96 52.37
C GLY A 119 -0.27 27.68 52.71
N THR A 120 0.80 27.80 53.50
CA THR A 120 1.41 26.69 54.22
C THR A 120 0.64 26.38 55.52
N PRO A 121 0.37 25.11 55.82
CA PRO A 121 0.22 24.66 57.20
C PRO A 121 1.30 23.64 57.57
N GLN A 122 1.94 23.84 58.72
CA GLN A 122 2.69 22.76 59.39
C GLN A 122 1.70 21.82 60.09
N GLY A 123 1.95 20.51 60.01
CA GLY A 123 1.22 19.49 60.76
C GLY A 123 2.02 18.20 60.74
N GLY A 124 2.39 17.67 61.91
CA GLY A 124 3.29 16.53 62.05
C GLY A 124 2.75 15.41 62.94
N PHE A 125 3.56 14.36 63.05
CA PHE A 125 3.29 13.06 63.69
C PHE A 125 2.36 12.12 62.90
N GLY A 126 2.77 10.88 62.58
CA GLY A 126 4.13 10.34 62.71
C GLY A 126 4.26 8.83 62.51
N GLY A 127 5.52 8.40 62.36
CA GLY A 127 6.01 7.09 62.80
C GLY A 127 5.50 5.83 62.09
N LEU A 128 6.19 5.41 61.02
CA LEU A 128 6.62 4.02 60.83
C LEU A 128 7.84 3.99 59.90
N GLY A 129 8.81 3.12 60.18
CA GLY A 129 10.12 3.14 59.52
C GLY A 129 10.18 2.33 58.23
N GLY A 130 10.52 2.99 57.12
CA GLY A 130 10.94 2.37 55.86
C GLY A 130 12.15 3.15 55.31
N GLN A 131 13.05 2.47 54.58
CA GLN A 131 14.31 3.09 54.12
C GLN A 131 14.04 4.25 53.15
N GLY A 132 14.40 5.47 53.57
CA GLY A 132 14.23 6.66 52.74
C GLY A 132 15.28 6.74 51.63
N PHE A 133 14.83 6.65 50.38
CA PHE A 133 15.56 7.24 49.26
C PHE A 133 15.56 8.77 49.46
N GLY A 134 16.68 9.30 49.95
CA GLY A 134 16.80 10.71 50.29
C GLY A 134 16.72 11.63 49.07
N MET A 135 16.17 12.84 49.25
CA MET A 135 16.05 13.86 48.20
C MET A 135 17.41 14.25 47.58
N SER A 136 18.53 13.98 48.25
CA SER A 136 19.88 14.14 47.68
C SER A 136 20.08 13.28 46.43
N GLY A 137 19.59 12.04 46.39
CA GLY A 137 19.74 11.16 45.21
C GLY A 137 18.98 11.67 43.98
N MET A 138 17.86 12.38 44.19
CA MET A 138 17.13 13.04 43.10
C MET A 138 17.89 14.28 42.60
N ASN A 139 18.47 15.06 43.52
CA ASN A 139 19.31 16.20 43.17
C ASN A 139 20.61 15.77 42.47
N ASP A 140 21.26 14.66 42.88
CA ASP A 140 22.46 14.12 42.24
C ASP A 140 22.17 13.58 40.83
N LEU A 141 20.94 13.13 40.55
CA LEU A 141 20.48 12.82 39.19
C LEU A 141 20.30 14.09 38.35
N MET A 142 19.75 15.16 38.92
CA MET A 142 19.56 16.45 38.23
C MET A 142 20.84 17.30 38.10
N ASN A 143 21.85 17.09 38.95
CA ASN A 143 23.15 17.76 38.92
C ASN A 143 24.24 17.01 38.11
N ARG A 144 23.90 15.90 37.44
CA ARG A 144 24.82 15.32 36.43
C ARG A 144 24.98 16.32 35.28
N GLU A 145 26.23 16.64 34.93
CA GLU A 145 26.51 17.35 33.69
C GLU A 145 25.88 16.59 32.52
N LYS A 146 24.98 17.25 31.78
CA LYS A 146 24.40 16.66 30.57
C LYS A 146 25.51 16.36 29.58
N LYS A 147 25.53 15.13 29.07
CA LYS A 147 26.37 14.72 27.96
C LYS A 147 26.05 15.63 26.78
N LYS A 148 27.06 16.09 26.05
CA LYS A 148 26.83 16.70 24.74
C LYS A 148 26.49 15.60 23.74
N GLY A 149 25.44 15.82 22.96
CA GLY A 149 25.07 14.97 21.83
C GLY A 149 24.83 15.79 20.57
N GLU A 150 24.87 15.12 19.43
CA GLU A 150 24.34 15.64 18.18
C GLU A 150 23.50 14.53 17.55
N PHE A 151 22.22 14.82 17.32
CA PHE A 151 21.22 13.83 16.93
C PHE A 151 20.24 14.39 15.89
N VAL A 152 19.57 13.50 15.17
CA VAL A 152 18.43 13.81 14.30
C VAL A 152 17.18 13.12 14.82
N GLY A 153 16.06 13.84 14.84
CA GLY A 153 14.75 13.24 15.08
C GLY A 153 14.03 12.86 13.78
N SER A 154 13.18 11.85 13.83
CA SER A 154 12.22 11.54 12.75
C SER A 154 10.82 11.39 13.35
N VAL A 155 9.86 12.18 12.86
CA VAL A 155 8.43 11.84 12.96
C VAL A 155 8.12 10.81 11.88
N ASP A 156 7.54 9.67 12.26
CA ASP A 156 7.00 8.69 11.31
C ASP A 156 5.52 8.46 11.61
N CYS A 157 4.65 9.06 10.80
CA CYS A 157 3.19 9.05 10.96
C CYS A 157 2.56 8.04 9.99
N GLY A 158 2.68 6.76 10.32
CA GLY A 158 2.05 5.66 9.57
C GLY A 158 0.54 5.55 9.83
N THR A 159 -0.15 4.70 9.06
CA THR A 159 -1.62 4.56 9.09
C THR A 159 -2.20 4.28 10.48
N THR A 160 -1.56 3.43 11.28
CA THR A 160 -2.11 2.95 12.57
C THR A 160 -1.52 3.63 13.81
N SER A 161 -0.41 4.35 13.65
CA SER A 161 0.36 4.90 14.77
C SER A 161 1.39 5.92 14.32
N THR A 162 1.60 6.94 15.14
CA THR A 162 2.74 7.85 15.00
C THR A 162 3.91 7.36 15.84
N ARG A 163 5.14 7.64 15.37
CA ARG A 163 6.41 7.38 16.06
C ARG A 163 7.24 8.65 16.07
N PHE A 164 8.07 8.81 17.09
CA PHE A 164 9.23 9.70 17.04
C PHE A 164 10.49 8.94 17.47
N ILE A 165 11.52 8.98 16.63
CA ILE A 165 12.76 8.21 16.80
C ILE A 165 13.96 9.17 16.73
N VAL A 166 14.91 9.01 17.65
CA VAL A 166 16.14 9.82 17.75
C VAL A 166 17.35 8.98 17.33
N PHE A 167 18.07 9.45 16.31
CA PHE A 167 19.23 8.79 15.72
C PHE A 167 20.54 9.56 15.99
N ASP A 168 21.64 8.84 16.16
CA ASP A 168 23.01 9.40 16.13
C ASP A 168 23.65 9.37 14.73
N GLN A 169 24.89 9.83 14.63
CA GLN A 169 25.68 9.90 13.39
C GLN A 169 25.89 8.55 12.69
N TYR A 170 25.67 7.42 13.38
CA TYR A 170 25.76 6.06 12.85
C TYR A 170 24.38 5.46 12.56
N ALA A 171 23.31 6.25 12.63
CA ALA A 171 21.92 5.81 12.58
C ALA A 171 21.53 4.78 13.66
N LYS A 172 22.20 4.82 14.82
CA LYS A 172 21.77 4.04 15.98
C LYS A 172 20.62 4.78 16.66
N ILE A 173 19.55 4.05 16.96
CA ILE A 173 18.43 4.55 17.77
C ILE A 173 18.92 4.78 19.21
N ILE A 174 18.78 6.02 19.68
CA ILE A 174 19.12 6.44 21.05
C ILE A 174 17.90 6.32 21.96
N CYS A 175 16.75 6.79 21.49
CA CYS A 175 15.45 6.64 22.13
C CYS A 175 14.32 6.79 21.10
N GLU A 176 13.14 6.26 21.45
CA GLU A 176 11.96 6.28 20.60
C GLU A 176 10.68 6.37 21.45
N HIS A 177 9.58 6.82 20.87
CA HIS A 177 8.22 6.59 21.37
C HIS A 177 7.27 6.29 20.20
N GLN A 178 6.25 5.46 20.45
CA GLN A 178 5.20 5.12 19.49
C GLN A 178 3.84 5.25 20.19
N MET A 179 2.87 5.85 19.51
CA MET A 179 1.48 5.97 19.96
C MET A 179 0.53 5.52 18.82
N GLU A 180 -0.27 4.50 19.09
CA GLU A 180 -1.40 4.10 18.24
C GLU A 180 -2.55 5.10 18.38
N PHE A 181 -3.31 5.31 17.31
CA PHE A 181 -4.46 6.23 17.28
C PHE A 181 -5.68 5.58 16.61
N GLN A 182 -6.88 6.13 16.87
CA GLN A 182 -8.13 5.47 16.51
C GLN A 182 -8.33 5.42 14.99
N GLN A 183 -8.51 4.20 14.48
CA GLN A 183 -8.95 3.94 13.11
C GLN A 183 -10.48 4.00 13.07
N TYR A 184 -11.08 4.76 12.15
CA TYR A 184 -12.53 4.90 12.04
C TYR A 184 -13.03 4.27 10.72
N TYR A 185 -13.99 3.37 10.83
CA TYR A 185 -14.64 2.71 9.70
C TYR A 185 -16.14 2.99 9.78
N PRO A 186 -16.64 4.12 9.25
CA PRO A 186 -18.05 4.51 9.38
C PRO A 186 -18.99 3.64 8.55
N HIS A 187 -18.51 3.13 7.41
CA HIS A 187 -19.21 2.24 6.48
C HIS A 187 -18.22 1.20 5.93
N PRO A 188 -18.66 0.07 5.36
CA PRO A 188 -17.79 -0.89 4.68
C PRO A 188 -16.92 -0.20 3.60
N GLY A 189 -15.63 -0.51 3.58
CA GLY A 189 -14.66 0.09 2.64
C GLY A 189 -14.29 1.56 2.91
N TRP A 190 -14.91 2.24 3.88
CA TRP A 190 -14.54 3.60 4.27
C TRP A 190 -13.52 3.57 5.41
N HIS A 191 -12.47 4.38 5.33
CA HIS A 191 -11.43 4.48 6.37
C HIS A 191 -11.06 5.95 6.64
N GLU A 192 -11.12 6.34 7.90
CA GLU A 192 -10.93 7.71 8.39
C GLU A 192 -10.03 7.76 9.64
N HIS A 193 -9.31 8.88 9.81
CA HIS A 193 -8.65 9.26 11.07
C HIS A 193 -9.19 10.62 11.53
N GLU A 194 -9.10 10.92 12.83
CA GLU A 194 -9.26 12.32 13.28
C GLU A 194 -8.00 13.12 12.95
N PRO A 195 -8.09 14.29 12.30
CA PRO A 195 -6.90 15.06 11.94
C PRO A 195 -6.09 15.54 13.15
N TYR A 196 -6.75 15.73 14.30
CA TYR A 196 -6.06 16.07 15.54
C TYR A 196 -5.35 14.86 16.18
N ASP A 197 -5.87 13.63 16.06
CA ASP A 197 -5.18 12.43 16.57
C ASP A 197 -3.78 12.28 15.95
N LEU A 198 -3.61 12.65 14.67
CA LEU A 198 -2.31 12.67 13.98
C LEU A 198 -1.33 13.69 14.61
N VAL A 199 -1.84 14.87 14.98
CA VAL A 199 -1.04 15.97 15.56
C VAL A 199 -0.73 15.71 17.03
N ASP A 200 -1.71 15.25 17.81
CA ASP A 200 -1.57 14.96 19.23
C ASP A 200 -0.67 13.74 19.45
N SER A 201 -0.80 12.68 18.65
CA SER A 201 0.11 11.52 18.72
C SER A 201 1.54 11.86 18.30
N MET A 202 1.74 12.75 17.31
CA MET A 202 3.05 13.32 16.98
C MET A 202 3.64 14.10 18.16
N ASN A 203 2.88 15.03 18.73
CA ASN A 203 3.33 15.87 19.84
C ASN A 203 3.69 15.06 21.09
N GLU A 204 2.87 14.06 21.45
CA GLU A 204 3.13 13.15 22.56
C GLU A 204 4.37 12.26 22.28
N CYS A 205 4.50 11.71 21.06
CA CYS A 205 5.69 10.93 20.69
C CYS A 205 6.98 11.76 20.79
N ILE A 206 6.96 13.01 20.32
CA ILE A 206 8.08 13.95 20.46
C ILE A 206 8.37 14.17 21.96
N ALA A 207 7.38 14.57 22.75
CA ALA A 207 7.58 14.89 24.16
C ALA A 207 8.13 13.71 24.97
N GLN A 208 7.53 12.53 24.81
CA GLN A 208 7.95 11.31 25.50
C GLN A 208 9.32 10.79 25.04
N ALA A 209 9.69 10.97 23.78
CA ALA A 209 11.02 10.62 23.30
C ALA A 209 12.08 11.58 23.85
N ILE A 210 11.78 12.86 23.99
CA ILE A 210 12.70 13.83 24.61
C ILE A 210 12.81 13.62 26.13
N GLU A 211 11.75 13.24 26.84
CA GLU A 211 11.86 12.83 28.25
C GLU A 211 12.82 11.63 28.41
N LYS A 212 12.71 10.63 27.53
CA LYS A 212 13.67 9.50 27.49
C LYS A 212 15.09 9.94 27.15
N LEU A 213 15.27 10.89 26.22
CA LEU A 213 16.57 11.45 25.85
C LEU A 213 17.24 12.16 27.05
N GLU A 214 16.47 12.96 27.78
CA GLU A 214 16.94 13.67 28.97
C GLU A 214 17.25 12.70 30.12
N PHE A 215 16.46 11.64 30.30
CA PHE A 215 16.74 10.56 31.26
C PHE A 215 18.04 9.80 30.94
N LEU A 216 18.40 9.65 29.66
CA LEU A 216 19.69 9.12 29.23
C LEU A 216 20.86 10.09 29.48
N GLY A 217 20.59 11.32 29.95
CA GLY A 217 21.56 12.34 30.33
C GLY A 217 21.95 13.29 29.20
N PHE A 218 21.13 13.43 28.16
CA PHE A 218 21.30 14.38 27.06
C PHE A 218 20.35 15.59 27.21
N SER A 219 20.31 16.48 26.22
CA SER A 219 19.40 17.62 26.15
C SER A 219 18.49 17.55 24.91
N ALA A 220 17.28 18.13 25.00
CA ALA A 220 16.49 18.46 23.82
C ALA A 220 17.28 19.26 22.75
N SER A 221 18.21 20.13 23.19
CA SER A 221 19.10 20.91 22.31
C SER A 221 20.20 20.09 21.60
N ASP A 222 20.31 18.79 21.89
CA ASP A 222 21.16 17.87 21.15
C ASP A 222 20.50 17.40 19.84
N ILE A 223 19.16 17.52 19.70
CA ILE A 223 18.46 17.37 18.41
C ILE A 223 18.78 18.59 17.53
N LYS A 224 19.42 18.38 16.37
CA LYS A 224 19.86 19.48 15.49
C LYS A 224 18.87 19.77 14.36
N CYS A 225 18.10 18.78 13.95
CA CYS A 225 16.97 18.90 13.02
C CYS A 225 16.00 17.73 13.21
N ILE A 226 14.80 17.84 12.61
CA ILE A 226 13.91 16.70 12.43
C ILE A 226 13.56 16.45 10.95
N GLY A 227 13.34 15.18 10.63
CA GLY A 227 12.63 14.73 9.43
C GLY A 227 11.16 14.39 9.75
N ILE A 228 10.32 14.41 8.71
CA ILE A 228 8.93 13.94 8.73
C ILE A 228 8.78 12.89 7.63
N THR A 229 8.17 11.76 7.98
CA THR A 229 7.66 10.75 7.06
C THR A 229 6.25 10.34 7.45
N ASN A 230 5.45 9.94 6.47
CA ASN A 230 4.00 9.84 6.62
C ASN A 230 3.38 8.80 5.69
N GLN A 231 2.23 8.25 6.11
CA GLN A 231 1.29 7.60 5.19
C GLN A 231 0.97 8.55 4.03
N ARG A 232 1.26 8.09 2.81
CA ARG A 232 1.02 8.82 1.56
C ARG A 232 -0.46 8.83 1.20
N GLU A 233 -0.83 9.60 0.16
CA GLU A 233 -2.18 9.74 -0.41
C GLU A 233 -3.31 10.30 0.51
N THR A 234 -3.33 9.95 1.80
CA THR A 234 -4.33 10.32 2.83
C THR A 234 -4.57 11.84 2.87
N VAL A 235 -5.85 12.24 2.80
CA VAL A 235 -6.27 13.63 2.58
C VAL A 235 -6.71 14.32 3.87
N VAL A 236 -6.16 15.50 4.13
CA VAL A 236 -6.57 16.44 5.17
C VAL A 236 -7.13 17.71 4.55
N CYS A 237 -8.27 18.18 5.06
CA CYS A 237 -8.94 19.41 4.63
C CYS A 237 -9.18 20.32 5.84
N TRP A 238 -8.66 21.54 5.83
CA TRP A 238 -8.81 22.51 6.92
C TRP A 238 -9.14 23.92 6.42
N ASP A 239 -9.58 24.77 7.35
CA ASP A 239 -9.90 26.17 7.10
C ASP A 239 -8.66 27.04 7.32
N LYS A 240 -8.10 27.62 6.24
CA LYS A 240 -6.91 28.49 6.30
C LYS A 240 -7.12 29.80 7.07
N THR A 241 -8.37 30.10 7.47
CA THR A 241 -8.72 31.28 8.27
C THR A 241 -8.82 30.97 9.77
N THR A 242 -9.14 29.72 10.15
CA THR A 242 -9.31 29.34 11.56
C THR A 242 -8.34 28.26 12.05
N GLY A 243 -7.55 27.68 11.15
CA GLY A 243 -6.62 26.58 11.41
C GLY A 243 -7.28 25.22 11.66
N LYS A 244 -8.62 25.15 11.66
CA LYS A 244 -9.36 23.96 12.08
C LYS A 244 -9.64 23.00 10.92
N PRO A 245 -9.52 21.68 11.13
CA PRO A 245 -10.03 20.71 10.18
C PRO A 245 -11.54 20.87 9.93
N LEU A 246 -11.96 20.59 8.70
CA LEU A 246 -13.34 20.74 8.22
C LEU A 246 -14.12 19.42 8.21
N CYS A 247 -13.41 18.30 8.31
CA CYS A 247 -13.90 16.92 8.28
C CYS A 247 -12.83 15.99 8.87
N LYS A 248 -13.15 14.70 9.02
CA LYS A 248 -12.15 13.65 9.23
C LYS A 248 -11.22 13.51 8.03
N THR A 249 -10.03 12.92 8.21
CA THR A 249 -9.13 12.62 7.07
C THR A 249 -9.66 11.41 6.31
N VAL A 250 -9.53 11.39 4.98
CA VAL A 250 -9.89 10.21 4.17
C VAL A 250 -8.60 9.45 3.84
N VAL A 251 -8.47 8.22 4.36
CA VAL A 251 -7.23 7.43 4.39
C VAL A 251 -6.95 6.78 3.04
N TRP A 252 -5.67 6.56 2.68
CA TRP A 252 -5.25 6.09 1.35
C TRP A 252 -6.00 4.85 0.83
N ASP A 253 -6.33 3.88 1.69
CA ASP A 253 -7.05 2.64 1.39
C ASP A 253 -8.59 2.79 1.31
N ASP A 254 -9.13 3.98 1.58
CA ASP A 254 -10.56 4.29 1.49
C ASP A 254 -11.14 4.13 0.07
N ALA A 255 -12.22 3.36 -0.02
CA ALA A 255 -12.89 2.98 -1.26
C ALA A 255 -14.17 3.80 -1.58
N ARG A 256 -14.59 4.78 -0.76
CA ARG A 256 -15.84 5.56 -1.01
C ARG A 256 -15.85 6.31 -2.34
N THR A 257 -14.68 6.43 -2.94
CA THR A 257 -14.42 7.18 -4.16
C THR A 257 -14.60 6.38 -5.45
N VAL A 258 -14.99 5.09 -5.42
CA VAL A 258 -15.21 4.26 -6.63
C VAL A 258 -16.14 4.95 -7.64
N GLY A 259 -17.27 5.52 -7.20
CA GLY A 259 -18.18 6.26 -8.09
C GLY A 259 -17.51 7.47 -8.78
N VAL A 260 -16.64 8.18 -8.07
CA VAL A 260 -15.86 9.32 -8.60
C VAL A 260 -14.77 8.82 -9.56
N VAL A 261 -14.14 7.67 -9.30
CA VAL A 261 -13.23 7.02 -10.27
C VAL A 261 -13.98 6.66 -11.56
N ARG A 262 -15.18 6.07 -11.47
CA ARG A 262 -16.02 5.74 -12.63
C ARG A 262 -16.43 7.01 -13.41
N GLU A 263 -16.87 8.07 -12.73
CA GLU A 263 -17.17 9.38 -13.33
C GLU A 263 -15.97 9.95 -14.09
N PHE A 264 -14.81 10.05 -13.43
CA PHE A 264 -13.63 10.68 -14.00
C PHE A 264 -12.96 9.84 -15.09
N GLN A 265 -13.09 8.50 -15.05
CA GLN A 265 -12.65 7.63 -16.14
C GLN A 265 -13.51 7.88 -17.38
N LYS A 266 -14.85 7.88 -17.22
CA LYS A 266 -15.76 8.24 -18.32
C LYS A 266 -15.45 9.62 -18.89
N LYS A 267 -15.22 10.63 -18.04
CA LYS A 267 -14.84 11.99 -18.47
C LYS A 267 -13.50 12.02 -19.23
N LEU A 268 -12.53 11.22 -18.81
CA LEU A 268 -11.22 11.09 -19.47
C LEU A 268 -11.33 10.45 -20.86
N ASP A 269 -12.28 9.55 -21.04
CA ASP A 269 -12.53 8.86 -22.32
C ASP A 269 -13.44 9.68 -23.25
N GLU A 270 -14.46 10.36 -22.73
CA GLU A 270 -15.40 11.18 -23.50
C GLU A 270 -14.83 12.57 -23.86
N GLU A 271 -14.28 13.31 -22.88
CA GLU A 271 -13.71 14.64 -23.12
C GLU A 271 -12.20 14.61 -23.41
N GLY A 272 -11.43 13.87 -22.60
CA GLY A 272 -9.98 13.93 -22.57
C GLY A 272 -9.41 15.15 -21.82
N LEU A 273 -8.16 15.03 -21.38
CA LEU A 273 -7.39 16.10 -20.73
C LEU A 273 -6.88 17.11 -21.76
N PRO A 274 -6.95 18.43 -21.51
CA PRO A 274 -6.34 19.44 -22.38
C PRO A 274 -4.84 19.58 -22.11
N PHE A 275 -4.06 19.75 -23.18
CA PHE A 275 -2.60 19.93 -23.14
C PHE A 275 -2.23 21.36 -23.56
N GLY A 276 -1.04 21.81 -23.16
CA GLY A 276 -0.54 23.13 -23.50
C GLY A 276 -0.07 23.22 -24.96
N ASP A 277 -0.23 24.38 -25.60
CA ASP A 277 0.12 24.58 -27.02
C ASP A 277 1.63 24.42 -27.33
N ASN A 278 2.47 24.37 -26.29
CA ASN A 278 3.93 24.17 -26.36
C ASN A 278 4.38 22.72 -26.11
N GLU A 279 3.46 21.78 -25.87
CA GLU A 279 3.78 20.36 -25.69
C GLU A 279 3.58 19.60 -27.00
N GLU A 280 4.68 19.19 -27.65
CA GLU A 280 4.60 18.23 -28.75
C GLU A 280 4.20 16.85 -28.21
N ASP A 281 3.18 16.24 -28.81
CA ASP A 281 2.85 14.84 -28.52
C ASP A 281 3.92 13.97 -29.18
N GLU A 282 4.87 13.45 -28.39
CA GLU A 282 5.97 12.57 -28.84
C GLU A 282 5.46 11.26 -29.48
N ARG A 283 4.14 11.01 -29.48
CA ARG A 283 3.45 9.90 -30.12
C ARG A 283 2.86 10.25 -31.50
N ASP A 284 3.15 11.43 -32.06
CA ASP A 284 2.89 11.81 -33.46
C ASP A 284 4.16 11.66 -34.32
N PRO A 285 4.45 10.46 -34.86
CA PRO A 285 5.60 10.23 -35.73
C PRO A 285 5.34 10.84 -37.12
N LYS A 286 5.60 12.15 -37.25
CA LYS A 286 5.58 12.88 -38.54
C LYS A 286 6.29 12.06 -39.62
N GLU A 287 5.53 11.63 -40.63
CA GLU A 287 6.09 10.89 -41.77
C GLU A 287 7.17 11.74 -42.47
N GLY A 288 8.38 11.20 -42.64
CA GLY A 288 9.38 11.82 -43.52
C GLY A 288 10.73 12.26 -42.93
N GLY A 289 11.31 11.48 -42.00
CA GLY A 289 12.77 11.28 -41.95
C GLY A 289 13.67 12.35 -41.33
N GLY A 290 14.84 11.90 -40.85
CA GLY A 290 15.93 12.75 -40.35
C GLY A 290 16.29 12.47 -38.89
N TYR A 291 17.30 11.61 -38.66
CA TYR A 291 17.92 11.47 -37.34
C TYR A 291 18.50 12.82 -36.88
N PHE A 292 18.17 13.24 -35.66
CA PHE A 292 18.79 14.40 -35.03
C PHE A 292 20.29 14.15 -34.80
N LYS A 293 21.13 14.75 -35.67
CA LYS A 293 22.58 14.70 -35.53
C LYS A 293 23.01 15.79 -34.54
N ALA A 294 23.51 15.38 -33.37
CA ALA A 294 23.94 16.32 -32.34
C ALA A 294 24.99 17.31 -32.86
N LYS A 295 24.76 18.61 -32.65
CA LYS A 295 25.78 19.65 -32.88
C LYS A 295 26.87 19.51 -31.82
N LYS A 296 28.05 19.00 -32.20
CA LYS A 296 29.29 19.40 -31.52
C LYS A 296 29.74 20.73 -32.13
N GLU A 297 30.04 21.70 -31.28
CA GLU A 297 30.73 22.92 -31.70
C GLU A 297 32.19 22.61 -32.07
N GLN A 298 32.73 23.37 -33.03
CA GLN A 298 34.08 23.15 -33.54
C GLN A 298 35.07 24.17 -33.00
N THR A 299 36.14 23.66 -32.38
CA THR A 299 37.50 24.20 -32.49
C THR A 299 38.43 23.00 -32.64
N GLY A 300 39.44 22.98 -33.51
CA GLY A 300 39.76 23.88 -34.63
C GLY A 300 40.99 23.33 -35.39
N GLU A 301 41.10 23.63 -36.69
CA GLU A 301 42.26 23.32 -37.57
C GLU A 301 42.54 21.81 -37.83
N GLY A 302 43.28 21.47 -38.90
CA GLY A 302 43.72 20.05 -39.10
C GLY A 302 43.97 19.47 -40.50
N THR A 303 43.75 20.19 -41.61
CA THR A 303 44.04 19.75 -43.01
C THR A 303 43.31 18.48 -43.52
N ALA A 304 43.33 18.25 -44.84
CA ALA A 304 42.66 17.13 -45.50
C ALA A 304 43.55 16.53 -46.60
N GLU A 305 43.45 15.22 -46.83
CA GLU A 305 43.59 14.58 -48.15
C GLU A 305 43.01 13.15 -48.12
N ASP A 306 42.84 12.56 -49.31
CA ASP A 306 42.40 11.20 -49.65
C ASP A 306 41.09 10.64 -49.04
N GLY A 307 40.08 10.51 -49.91
CA GLY A 307 38.87 9.73 -49.67
C GLY A 307 38.44 8.89 -50.88
N ALA A 308 37.39 8.09 -50.69
CA ALA A 308 36.64 7.37 -51.74
C ALA A 308 37.28 6.12 -52.40
N GLN A 309 37.79 5.15 -51.63
CA GLN A 309 38.02 3.79 -52.17
C GLN A 309 37.82 2.62 -51.17
N ALA A 310 36.66 2.54 -50.50
CA ALA A 310 36.37 1.44 -49.55
C ALA A 310 34.89 0.97 -49.41
N LEU A 311 33.91 1.61 -50.06
CA LEU A 311 32.47 1.36 -49.78
C LEU A 311 31.62 1.01 -51.02
N ALA A 312 32.24 0.57 -52.12
CA ALA A 312 31.55 0.27 -53.39
C ALA A 312 31.31 -1.24 -53.64
N GLU A 313 31.82 -2.13 -52.78
CA GLU A 313 32.06 -3.54 -53.15
C GLU A 313 31.25 -4.58 -52.36
N LYS A 314 30.26 -4.17 -51.55
CA LYS A 314 29.37 -5.07 -50.78
C LYS A 314 27.88 -4.98 -51.14
N LEU A 315 27.55 -4.39 -52.30
CA LEU A 315 26.17 -4.24 -52.79
C LEU A 315 25.96 -4.78 -54.23
N LYS A 316 26.70 -5.83 -54.59
CA LYS A 316 26.47 -6.64 -55.80
C LYS A 316 26.59 -8.13 -55.46
N ASN A 317 25.86 -8.95 -56.21
CA ASN A 317 25.62 -10.39 -56.03
C ASN A 317 24.63 -10.71 -54.88
N GLY A 318 23.48 -11.35 -55.12
CA GLY A 318 22.94 -11.85 -56.40
C GLY A 318 21.42 -12.05 -56.38
N LEU A 319 20.86 -12.43 -57.54
CA LEU A 319 19.42 -12.50 -57.81
C LEU A 319 18.97 -13.88 -58.34
N GLY A 320 17.79 -14.31 -57.90
CA GLY A 320 16.82 -15.05 -58.73
C GLY A 320 16.85 -16.59 -58.73
N VAL A 321 15.66 -17.20 -58.66
CA VAL A 321 15.02 -17.96 -59.76
C VAL A 321 13.52 -18.20 -59.42
N ALA A 322 12.70 -18.44 -60.46
CA ALA A 322 11.25 -18.73 -60.53
C ALA A 322 10.57 -19.44 -59.33
N GLU A 323 9.31 -19.18 -58.92
CA GLU A 323 8.01 -18.90 -59.63
C GLU A 323 7.23 -20.17 -60.07
N GLN A 324 6.06 -20.43 -59.44
CA GLN A 324 4.77 -20.69 -60.14
C GLN A 324 3.57 -20.96 -59.19
N ALA A 325 2.37 -20.91 -59.79
CA ALA A 325 1.03 -21.36 -59.34
C ALA A 325 0.12 -20.40 -58.54
N LYS A 326 -1.07 -20.14 -59.11
CA LYS A 326 -2.27 -19.57 -58.48
C LYS A 326 -3.41 -20.59 -58.57
N LYS A 327 -4.21 -20.78 -57.50
CA LYS A 327 -5.71 -20.71 -57.50
C LYS A 327 -6.34 -21.31 -56.24
N GLU A 328 -7.51 -20.77 -55.90
CA GLU A 328 -8.57 -21.33 -55.02
C GLU A 328 -8.17 -21.60 -53.55
N GLY A 329 -9.02 -21.43 -52.54
CA GLY A 329 -10.40 -20.90 -52.49
C GLY A 329 -10.63 -20.08 -51.20
N GLY A 330 -11.81 -19.49 -51.02
CA GLY A 330 -12.09 -18.56 -49.92
C GLY A 330 -12.40 -19.22 -48.57
N GLY A 331 -12.15 -18.47 -47.49
CA GLY A 331 -12.56 -18.73 -46.12
C GLY A 331 -12.41 -17.44 -45.32
N ASP A 332 -13.50 -16.96 -44.73
CA ASP A 332 -13.57 -15.75 -43.91
C ASP A 332 -13.52 -16.15 -42.44
N ASP A 333 -12.63 -15.53 -41.66
CA ASP A 333 -12.53 -15.66 -40.20
C ASP A 333 -11.69 -14.49 -39.67
N GLY A 334 -12.36 -13.44 -39.19
CA GLY A 334 -11.73 -12.17 -38.82
C GLY A 334 -11.04 -12.20 -37.45
N LEU A 335 -9.70 -12.21 -37.44
CA LEU A 335 -8.92 -11.85 -36.25
C LEU A 335 -8.97 -10.33 -36.01
N PRO A 336 -9.30 -9.84 -34.81
CA PRO A 336 -9.31 -8.41 -34.52
C PRO A 336 -7.90 -7.83 -34.59
N THR A 337 -7.71 -6.81 -35.42
CA THR A 337 -6.48 -6.01 -35.42
C THR A 337 -6.42 -5.13 -34.16
N PRO A 338 -5.23 -4.83 -33.60
CA PRO A 338 -5.13 -3.96 -32.43
C PRO A 338 -5.55 -2.54 -32.80
N THR A 339 -6.65 -2.04 -32.21
CA THR A 339 -7.14 -0.68 -32.45
C THR A 339 -6.19 0.35 -31.85
N VAL A 340 -5.35 0.97 -32.68
CA VAL A 340 -4.56 2.14 -32.29
C VAL A 340 -5.49 3.34 -32.20
N ILE A 341 -5.99 3.65 -30.99
CA ILE A 341 -6.79 4.85 -30.74
C ILE A 341 -5.84 6.06 -30.64
N SER A 342 -5.63 6.73 -31.76
CA SER A 342 -4.84 7.97 -31.87
C SER A 342 -5.72 9.21 -32.11
N ASP A 343 -6.86 9.29 -31.43
CA ASP A 343 -7.87 10.35 -31.61
C ASP A 343 -7.49 11.65 -30.87
N VAL A 344 -6.62 12.44 -31.48
CA VAL A 344 -6.38 13.85 -31.09
C VAL A 344 -7.59 14.69 -31.54
N ALA A 345 -8.64 14.68 -30.72
CA ALA A 345 -9.87 15.40 -31.01
C ALA A 345 -9.66 16.93 -30.98
N ILE A 346 -9.79 17.58 -32.13
CA ILE A 346 -9.75 19.04 -32.23
C ILE A 346 -11.17 19.60 -32.01
N SER A 347 -11.44 20.07 -30.79
CA SER A 347 -12.60 20.91 -30.49
C SER A 347 -12.20 22.09 -29.59
N GLY A 348 -12.82 23.26 -29.76
CA GLY A 348 -12.57 24.43 -28.91
C GLY A 348 -11.17 25.05 -28.95
N GLY A 349 -10.28 24.62 -29.86
CA GLY A 349 -8.98 25.26 -30.08
C GLY A 349 -7.85 24.86 -29.12
N LYS A 350 -8.01 23.80 -28.32
CA LYS A 350 -6.91 23.17 -27.57
C LYS A 350 -6.83 21.68 -27.90
N ARG A 351 -5.62 21.13 -28.00
CA ARG A 351 -5.43 19.69 -28.15
C ARG A 351 -5.86 18.97 -26.87
N ARG A 352 -6.62 17.88 -27.00
CA ARG A 352 -6.97 16.99 -25.89
C ARG A 352 -6.45 15.58 -26.15
N ARG A 353 -6.06 14.88 -25.08
CA ARG A 353 -5.67 13.47 -25.10
C ARG A 353 -6.64 12.68 -24.22
N LYS A 354 -7.19 11.60 -24.76
CA LYS A 354 -8.16 10.70 -24.12
C LYS A 354 -7.47 9.48 -23.49
N GLY A 355 -8.20 8.76 -22.65
CA GLY A 355 -7.74 7.49 -22.07
C GLY A 355 -6.80 7.63 -20.88
N LYS A 356 -6.67 6.54 -20.12
CA LYS A 356 -5.76 6.35 -18.96
C LYS A 356 -4.37 6.97 -19.18
N GLU A 357 -3.80 6.76 -20.36
CA GLU A 357 -2.45 7.22 -20.73
C GLU A 357 -2.31 8.75 -20.74
N ALA A 358 -3.41 9.52 -20.83
CA ALA A 358 -3.35 10.98 -20.70
C ALA A 358 -3.02 11.43 -19.27
N LEU A 359 -3.36 10.64 -18.24
CA LEU A 359 -2.93 10.87 -16.85
C LEU A 359 -1.54 10.32 -16.58
N VAL A 360 -1.30 9.07 -16.99
CA VAL A 360 -0.03 8.36 -16.72
C VAL A 360 1.16 9.11 -17.32
N ASP A 361 1.02 9.67 -18.53
CA ASP A 361 2.10 10.40 -19.21
C ASP A 361 2.45 11.76 -18.52
N ILE A 362 1.58 12.29 -17.65
CA ILE A 362 1.83 13.52 -16.87
C ILE A 362 2.28 13.18 -15.44
N THR A 363 1.53 12.30 -14.78
CA THR A 363 1.59 12.08 -13.33
C THR A 363 2.32 10.80 -12.92
N GLY A 364 2.50 9.86 -13.84
CA GLY A 364 2.93 8.48 -13.55
C GLY A 364 1.85 7.59 -12.92
N LEU A 365 0.62 8.09 -12.74
CA LEU A 365 -0.46 7.44 -12.01
C LEU A 365 -1.70 7.16 -12.91
N PRO A 366 -2.43 6.04 -12.67
CA PRO A 366 -3.77 5.82 -13.20
C PRO A 366 -4.84 6.54 -12.34
N LEU A 367 -6.09 6.58 -12.82
CA LEU A 367 -7.22 6.79 -11.89
C LEU A 367 -7.33 5.58 -10.95
N SER A 368 -7.53 5.86 -9.66
CA SER A 368 -7.74 4.88 -8.60
C SER A 368 -8.33 5.60 -7.40
N THR A 369 -9.04 4.86 -6.53
CA THR A 369 -9.53 5.38 -5.24
C THR A 369 -8.40 5.88 -4.34
N TYR A 370 -7.18 5.34 -4.54
CA TYR A 370 -5.99 5.61 -3.74
C TYR A 370 -5.67 7.11 -3.68
N PHE A 371 -5.60 7.79 -4.83
CA PHE A 371 -4.91 9.08 -4.96
C PHE A 371 -5.72 10.31 -4.52
N SER A 372 -5.00 11.33 -4.02
CA SER A 372 -5.59 12.43 -3.25
C SER A 372 -6.62 13.28 -3.98
N ALA A 373 -6.48 13.53 -5.30
CA ALA A 373 -7.44 14.37 -6.04
C ALA A 373 -8.87 13.81 -6.01
N ILE A 374 -9.03 12.48 -6.07
CA ILE A 374 -10.34 11.83 -6.11
C ILE A 374 -11.04 11.97 -4.74
N LYS A 375 -10.29 11.75 -3.66
CA LYS A 375 -10.72 11.95 -2.27
C LYS A 375 -11.08 13.42 -2.00
N LEU A 376 -10.23 14.36 -2.42
CA LEU A 376 -10.45 15.80 -2.28
C LEU A 376 -11.70 16.25 -3.06
N LYS A 377 -11.87 15.78 -4.30
CA LYS A 377 -13.04 16.05 -5.15
C LYS A 377 -14.31 15.54 -4.48
N TRP A 378 -14.32 14.29 -4.01
CA TRP A 378 -15.45 13.73 -3.24
C TRP A 378 -15.80 14.60 -2.03
N LEU A 379 -14.80 15.03 -1.24
CA LEU A 379 -15.03 15.91 -0.08
C LEU A 379 -15.62 17.27 -0.49
N THR A 380 -15.16 17.89 -1.58
CA THR A 380 -15.76 19.14 -2.09
C THR A 380 -17.18 18.97 -2.64
N ASP A 381 -17.54 17.77 -3.13
CA ASP A 381 -18.86 17.48 -3.72
C ASP A 381 -19.88 16.92 -2.73
N HIS A 382 -19.45 16.44 -1.56
CA HIS A 382 -20.32 15.77 -0.59
C HIS A 382 -20.28 16.44 0.80
N HIS A 383 -19.10 16.67 1.38
CA HIS A 383 -18.99 17.16 2.76
C HIS A 383 -19.37 18.65 2.90
N PRO A 384 -20.44 19.04 3.63
CA PRO A 384 -20.99 20.40 3.58
C PRO A 384 -19.99 21.51 3.95
N GLU A 385 -19.24 21.35 5.04
CA GLU A 385 -18.27 22.36 5.48
C GLU A 385 -17.05 22.46 4.55
N VAL A 386 -16.65 21.37 3.89
CA VAL A 386 -15.56 21.40 2.89
C VAL A 386 -16.04 22.08 1.62
N ARG A 387 -17.23 21.74 1.12
CA ARG A 387 -17.88 22.43 -0.02
C ARG A 387 -17.98 23.94 0.23
N LYS A 388 -18.43 24.33 1.43
CA LYS A 388 -18.58 25.73 1.82
C LYS A 388 -17.23 26.46 1.88
N ALA A 389 -16.24 25.89 2.57
CA ALA A 389 -14.90 26.47 2.63
C ALA A 389 -14.23 26.53 1.25
N PHE A 390 -14.49 25.55 0.36
CA PHE A 390 -14.01 25.56 -1.02
C PHE A 390 -14.65 26.69 -1.84
N GLN A 391 -15.97 26.86 -1.75
CA GLN A 391 -16.71 27.95 -2.41
C GLN A 391 -16.21 29.32 -1.93
N GLU A 392 -16.11 29.52 -0.62
CA GLU A 392 -15.65 30.76 0.04
C GLU A 392 -14.13 31.03 -0.09
N ASP A 393 -13.38 30.14 -0.77
CA ASP A 393 -11.91 30.18 -0.88
C ASP A 393 -11.16 30.19 0.47
N ARG A 394 -11.70 29.50 1.47
CA ARG A 394 -11.07 29.31 2.79
C ARG A 394 -10.49 27.91 3.00
N LEU A 395 -10.79 26.95 2.13
CA LEU A 395 -10.20 25.62 2.17
C LEU A 395 -8.68 25.68 1.94
N ALA A 396 -7.93 24.94 2.75
CA ALA A 396 -6.61 24.42 2.45
C ALA A 396 -6.66 22.88 2.44
N PHE A 397 -5.91 22.29 1.51
CA PHE A 397 -5.75 20.86 1.33
C PHE A 397 -4.31 20.47 1.64
N GLY A 398 -4.10 19.24 2.11
CA GLY A 398 -2.77 18.63 2.15
C GLY A 398 -2.83 17.13 2.39
N THR A 399 -1.72 16.46 2.07
CA THR A 399 -1.38 15.16 2.63
C THR A 399 -0.88 15.31 4.07
N VAL A 400 -0.68 14.19 4.77
CA VAL A 400 -0.32 14.18 6.19
C VAL A 400 0.97 14.96 6.49
N ASP A 401 2.01 14.88 5.64
CA ASP A 401 3.23 15.71 5.76
C ASP A 401 2.93 17.21 5.84
N SER A 402 2.04 17.70 4.98
CA SER A 402 1.64 19.11 4.91
C SER A 402 0.86 19.55 6.16
N TRP A 403 -0.03 18.69 6.66
CA TRP A 403 -0.79 18.94 7.88
C TRP A 403 0.09 18.94 9.14
N LEU A 404 1.04 18.01 9.25
CA LEU A 404 2.00 17.98 10.36
C LEU A 404 2.96 19.17 10.31
N LEU A 405 3.50 19.52 9.13
CA LEU A 405 4.33 20.71 8.94
C LEU A 405 3.57 21.98 9.35
N TYR A 406 2.35 22.16 8.86
CA TYR A 406 1.50 23.32 9.16
C TYR A 406 1.30 23.49 10.67
N ASN A 407 0.97 22.43 11.40
CA ASN A 407 0.78 22.48 12.85
C ASN A 407 2.10 22.70 13.61
N LEU A 408 3.18 21.98 13.28
CA LEU A 408 4.48 22.14 13.93
C LEU A 408 5.05 23.56 13.79
N THR A 409 4.77 24.25 12.68
CA THR A 409 5.29 25.58 12.37
C THR A 409 4.39 26.74 12.82
N GLY A 410 3.26 26.46 13.49
CA GLY A 410 2.42 27.49 14.15
C GLY A 410 0.93 27.47 13.77
N GLY A 411 0.50 26.63 12.84
CA GLY A 411 -0.90 26.50 12.44
C GLY A 411 -1.49 27.83 11.93
N VAL A 412 -2.53 28.34 12.57
CA VAL A 412 -3.15 29.63 12.20
C VAL A 412 -2.22 30.83 12.45
N ASP A 413 -1.27 30.71 13.38
CA ASP A 413 -0.36 31.78 13.79
C ASP A 413 0.96 31.81 12.96
N GLY A 414 0.90 31.35 11.70
CA GLY A 414 2.03 31.39 10.76
C GLY A 414 2.51 30.05 10.20
N GLY A 415 1.71 28.98 10.36
CA GLY A 415 2.03 27.63 9.88
C GLY A 415 2.27 27.56 8.37
N ILE A 416 3.29 26.79 7.99
CA ILE A 416 3.78 26.66 6.62
C ILE A 416 2.96 25.63 5.86
N HIS A 417 2.26 26.10 4.82
CA HIS A 417 1.47 25.26 3.92
C HIS A 417 2.31 24.78 2.74
N ALA A 418 3.13 23.76 2.97
CA ALA A 418 3.99 23.13 1.95
C ALA A 418 3.84 21.60 1.93
N ILE A 419 4.26 20.95 0.84
CA ILE A 419 4.19 19.50 0.60
C ILE A 419 5.50 19.05 -0.08
N ASP A 420 6.07 17.91 0.31
CA ASP A 420 7.25 17.40 -0.39
C ASP A 420 6.92 16.86 -1.80
N CYS A 421 7.88 16.94 -2.72
CA CYS A 421 7.71 16.46 -4.09
C CYS A 421 7.36 14.96 -4.22
N THR A 422 7.71 14.11 -3.24
CA THR A 422 7.29 12.70 -3.24
C THR A 422 5.81 12.57 -2.89
N ASN A 423 5.32 13.19 -1.81
CA ASN A 423 3.90 13.26 -1.46
C ASN A 423 3.07 13.94 -2.56
N ALA A 424 3.56 15.06 -3.11
CA ALA A 424 2.91 15.76 -4.22
C ALA A 424 2.75 14.88 -5.47
N SER A 425 3.70 13.97 -5.74
CA SER A 425 3.58 13.00 -6.84
C SER A 425 2.46 11.96 -6.65
N ARG A 426 1.86 11.86 -5.46
CA ARG A 426 0.78 10.90 -5.13
C ARG A 426 -0.63 11.47 -5.29
N THR A 427 -0.72 12.72 -5.73
CA THR A 427 -1.97 13.50 -5.67
C THR A 427 -2.86 13.39 -6.90
N LEU A 428 -2.37 12.92 -8.06
CA LEU A 428 -2.90 13.15 -9.41
C LEU A 428 -2.90 14.63 -9.89
N LEU A 429 -2.28 15.57 -9.17
CA LEU A 429 -2.27 17.00 -9.53
C LEU A 429 -0.89 17.55 -9.96
N MET A 430 0.19 16.81 -9.72
CA MET A 430 1.56 17.23 -10.06
C MET A 430 2.04 16.59 -11.37
N SER A 431 2.74 17.35 -12.22
CA SER A 431 3.49 16.80 -13.35
C SER A 431 4.85 16.29 -12.90
N LEU A 432 5.19 15.04 -13.22
CA LEU A 432 6.52 14.48 -12.95
C LEU A 432 7.62 15.19 -13.74
N LYS A 433 7.32 15.75 -14.92
CA LYS A 433 8.30 16.42 -15.79
C LYS A 433 8.75 17.78 -15.24
N THR A 434 7.91 18.47 -14.47
CA THR A 434 8.19 19.82 -13.95
C THR A 434 8.25 19.90 -12.42
N LEU A 435 7.74 18.89 -11.72
CA LEU A 435 7.52 18.89 -10.26
C LEU A 435 6.71 20.10 -9.77
N GLN A 436 5.76 20.54 -10.59
CA GLN A 436 4.81 21.60 -10.27
C GLN A 436 3.37 21.11 -10.42
N TRP A 437 2.44 21.79 -9.75
CA TRP A 437 1.01 21.59 -9.96
C TRP A 437 0.64 21.88 -11.42
N TYR A 438 -0.02 20.93 -12.07
CA TYR A 438 -0.35 21.02 -13.49
C TYR A 438 -1.79 21.53 -13.65
N GLN A 439 -1.94 22.80 -14.03
CA GLN A 439 -3.24 23.49 -14.05
C GLN A 439 -4.36 22.73 -14.80
N PRO A 440 -4.12 22.10 -15.97
CA PRO A 440 -5.14 21.30 -16.64
C PRO A 440 -5.71 20.13 -15.81
N LEU A 441 -4.97 19.58 -14.85
CA LEU A 441 -5.47 18.54 -13.94
C LEU A 441 -6.32 19.15 -12.80
N ILE A 442 -5.90 20.29 -12.26
CA ILE A 442 -6.69 21.07 -11.30
C ILE A 442 -8.05 21.44 -11.92
N ASP A 443 -8.03 21.95 -13.15
CA ASP A 443 -9.21 22.33 -13.93
C ASP A 443 -10.08 21.10 -14.26
N PHE A 444 -9.47 19.97 -14.66
CA PHE A 444 -10.17 18.73 -14.99
C PHE A 444 -10.97 18.19 -13.81
N PHE A 445 -10.36 18.11 -12.61
CA PHE A 445 -11.03 17.72 -11.37
C PHE A 445 -11.97 18.81 -10.81
N GLY A 446 -12.00 20.02 -11.39
CA GLY A 446 -12.86 21.12 -10.92
C GLY A 446 -12.41 21.72 -9.59
N LEU A 447 -11.11 21.63 -9.29
CA LEU A 447 -10.49 22.15 -8.08
C LEU A 447 -10.01 23.59 -8.28
N LYS A 448 -9.35 24.17 -7.26
CA LYS A 448 -8.75 25.51 -7.31
C LYS A 448 -7.30 25.45 -6.87
N SER A 449 -6.41 26.15 -7.57
CA SER A 449 -4.98 26.23 -7.22
C SER A 449 -4.73 26.96 -5.89
N SER A 450 -5.70 27.75 -5.41
CA SER A 450 -5.68 28.53 -4.14
C SER A 450 -5.82 27.70 -2.86
N ILE A 451 -6.08 26.38 -2.97
CA ILE A 451 -6.18 25.44 -1.84
C ILE A 451 -4.93 24.55 -1.70
N LEU A 452 -4.01 24.59 -2.67
CA LEU A 452 -2.87 23.66 -2.77
C LEU A 452 -1.61 24.21 -2.05
N PRO A 453 -0.84 23.35 -1.36
CA PRO A 453 0.42 23.74 -0.71
C PRO A 453 1.53 24.09 -1.70
N LYS A 454 2.58 24.83 -1.27
CA LYS A 454 3.83 24.97 -2.05
C LYS A 454 4.50 23.59 -2.14
N ILE A 455 4.79 23.12 -3.35
CA ILE A 455 5.69 21.96 -3.51
C ILE A 455 7.12 22.38 -3.13
N VAL A 456 7.78 21.57 -2.30
CA VAL A 456 9.17 21.71 -1.86
C VAL A 456 9.97 20.44 -2.18
N SER A 457 11.30 20.50 -2.10
CA SER A 457 12.13 19.31 -2.20
C SER A 457 12.05 18.45 -0.92
N SER A 458 12.56 17.23 -0.97
CA SER A 458 12.55 16.30 0.17
C SER A 458 13.65 16.56 1.20
N SER A 459 14.56 17.52 0.95
CA SER A 459 15.68 17.87 1.81
C SER A 459 16.05 19.35 1.67
N GLU A 460 15.37 20.20 2.45
CA GLU A 460 15.67 21.64 2.62
C GLU A 460 15.12 22.09 3.99
N VAL A 461 15.63 23.19 4.55
CA VAL A 461 15.09 23.72 5.82
C VAL A 461 13.79 24.48 5.56
N TYR A 462 12.66 23.80 5.68
CA TYR A 462 11.32 24.36 5.45
C TYR A 462 10.96 25.45 6.47
N GLY A 463 11.34 25.23 7.73
CA GLY A 463 10.95 26.07 8.86
C GLY A 463 11.49 25.55 10.18
N LYS A 464 10.89 26.01 11.28
CA LYS A 464 11.23 25.61 12.66
C LYS A 464 9.98 25.23 13.43
N ILE A 465 10.13 24.32 14.37
CA ILE A 465 9.07 23.96 15.32
C ILE A 465 8.78 25.18 16.21
N ALA A 466 7.50 25.57 16.29
CA ALA A 466 7.06 26.84 16.88
C ALA A 466 6.79 26.77 18.39
N SER A 467 6.66 25.57 18.98
CA SER A 467 6.45 25.39 20.42
C SER A 467 6.80 23.97 20.89
N GLY A 468 6.77 23.73 22.21
CA GLY A 468 7.01 22.42 22.79
C GLY A 468 8.49 22.12 23.05
N PRO A 469 8.86 20.87 23.36
CA PRO A 469 10.21 20.53 23.83
C PRO A 469 11.30 20.65 22.75
N LEU A 470 10.92 20.79 21.47
CA LEU A 470 11.83 21.04 20.34
C LEU A 470 11.63 22.42 19.70
N GLU A 471 11.12 23.41 20.44
CA GLU A 471 10.99 24.79 19.96
C GLU A 471 12.30 25.30 19.31
N ASN A 472 12.19 25.98 18.17
CA ASN A 472 13.28 26.50 17.33
C ASN A 472 14.15 25.45 16.61
N VAL A 473 13.94 24.14 16.81
CA VAL A 473 14.61 23.09 16.02
C VAL A 473 14.10 23.13 14.57
N PRO A 474 14.98 23.07 13.55
CA PRO A 474 14.57 23.10 12.15
C PRO A 474 13.94 21.78 11.69
N ILE A 475 12.90 21.90 10.88
CA ILE A 475 12.29 20.80 10.12
C ILE A 475 12.98 20.82 8.75
N ALA A 476 13.65 19.71 8.38
CA ALA A 476 14.66 19.75 7.31
C ALA A 476 14.61 18.58 6.31
N GLY A 477 13.74 17.59 6.52
CA GLY A 477 13.43 16.55 5.53
C GLY A 477 11.94 16.18 5.60
N MET A 478 11.30 16.02 4.43
CA MET A 478 9.92 15.57 4.29
C MET A 478 9.86 14.57 3.14
N VAL A 479 9.23 13.41 3.34
CA VAL A 479 9.20 12.33 2.36
C VAL A 479 8.07 11.35 2.67
N GLY A 480 7.38 10.82 1.65
CA GLY A 480 6.35 9.79 1.84
C GLY A 480 6.93 8.45 2.30
N ASP A 481 6.21 7.71 3.13
CA ASP A 481 6.69 6.49 3.83
C ASP A 481 7.50 5.50 2.96
N GLN A 482 7.00 5.11 1.79
CA GLN A 482 7.67 4.13 0.95
C GLN A 482 8.95 4.68 0.29
N GLN A 483 8.98 5.97 -0.03
CA GLN A 483 10.17 6.70 -0.47
C GLN A 483 11.17 6.88 0.68
N ALA A 484 10.69 7.12 1.90
CA ALA A 484 11.53 7.22 3.09
C ALA A 484 12.26 5.88 3.33
N ALA A 485 11.54 4.76 3.26
CA ALA A 485 12.14 3.43 3.34
C ALA A 485 13.17 3.18 2.21
N LEU A 486 12.96 3.69 0.99
CA LEU A 486 13.96 3.63 -0.09
C LEU A 486 15.25 4.39 0.26
N VAL A 487 15.13 5.59 0.83
CA VAL A 487 16.28 6.39 1.30
C VAL A 487 16.98 5.75 2.50
N GLY A 488 16.23 5.28 3.49
CA GLY A 488 16.76 4.66 4.73
C GLY A 488 17.46 3.32 4.50
N ASN A 489 17.04 2.54 3.50
CA ASN A 489 17.79 1.37 3.01
C ASN A 489 19.06 1.75 2.22
N LYS A 490 19.35 3.05 2.05
CA LYS A 490 20.44 3.57 1.21
C LYS A 490 20.33 3.07 -0.24
N CYS A 491 19.14 3.14 -0.84
CA CYS A 491 18.92 2.90 -2.27
C CYS A 491 19.06 4.21 -3.06
N LEU A 492 20.27 4.77 -3.03
CA LEU A 492 20.61 6.10 -3.54
C LEU A 492 21.20 6.08 -4.96
N SER A 493 21.12 4.96 -5.67
CA SER A 493 21.64 4.83 -7.04
C SER A 493 20.70 4.00 -7.92
N LYS A 494 20.70 4.32 -9.22
CA LYS A 494 19.88 3.61 -10.22
C LYS A 494 20.17 2.10 -10.18
N GLY A 495 19.11 1.30 -10.18
CA GLY A 495 19.21 -0.17 -10.05
C GLY A 495 19.05 -0.70 -8.63
N GLN A 496 19.06 0.15 -7.60
CA GLN A 496 18.83 -0.27 -6.22
C GLN A 496 17.33 -0.24 -5.88
N ALA A 497 16.84 -1.31 -5.24
CA ALA A 497 15.44 -1.44 -4.86
C ALA A 497 15.26 -1.84 -3.39
N LYS A 498 14.08 -1.52 -2.85
CA LYS A 498 13.58 -2.08 -1.60
C LYS A 498 12.21 -2.72 -1.78
N ASN A 499 11.86 -3.66 -0.90
CA ASN A 499 10.47 -4.08 -0.68
C ASN A 499 10.10 -4.01 0.81
N THR A 500 9.00 -3.31 1.10
CA THR A 500 8.40 -3.23 2.44
C THR A 500 7.25 -4.22 2.54
N TYR A 501 7.33 -5.17 3.47
CA TYR A 501 6.32 -6.21 3.68
C TYR A 501 5.47 -5.91 4.92
N GLY A 502 4.42 -5.11 4.75
CA GLY A 502 3.41 -4.81 5.77
C GLY A 502 2.17 -5.70 5.62
N THR A 503 0.99 -5.10 5.76
CA THR A 503 -0.30 -5.76 5.42
C THR A 503 -0.33 -6.12 3.93
N GLY A 504 -0.07 -5.15 3.06
CA GLY A 504 0.36 -5.35 1.67
C GLY A 504 1.88 -5.27 1.53
N SER A 505 2.40 -5.31 0.30
CA SER A 505 3.83 -5.19 -0.02
C SER A 505 4.07 -4.09 -1.08
N PHE A 506 5.13 -3.31 -0.89
CA PHE A 506 5.46 -2.14 -1.71
C PHE A 506 6.94 -2.18 -2.17
N VAL A 507 7.12 -2.58 -3.42
CA VAL A 507 8.42 -2.57 -4.11
C VAL A 507 8.66 -1.18 -4.70
N LEU A 508 9.78 -0.54 -4.34
CA LEU A 508 10.26 0.67 -5.02
C LEU A 508 11.67 0.42 -5.57
N PHE A 509 11.88 0.85 -6.81
CA PHE A 509 13.14 0.71 -7.53
C PHE A 509 13.63 2.09 -8.02
N ASN A 510 14.84 2.48 -7.65
CA ASN A 510 15.45 3.75 -8.02
C ASN A 510 15.81 3.76 -9.51
N THR A 511 15.22 4.66 -10.29
CA THR A 511 15.47 4.81 -11.75
C THR A 511 16.50 5.89 -12.08
N GLY A 512 17.08 6.56 -11.08
CA GLY A 512 17.97 7.70 -11.26
C GLY A 512 17.19 8.96 -11.69
N PRO A 513 17.75 9.81 -12.57
CA PRO A 513 17.08 11.01 -13.08
C PRO A 513 15.99 10.69 -14.12
N ASP A 514 15.83 9.44 -14.52
CA ASP A 514 14.94 9.03 -15.61
C ASP A 514 13.51 8.72 -15.10
N VAL A 515 12.51 9.41 -15.66
CA VAL A 515 11.10 9.05 -15.49
C VAL A 515 10.81 7.83 -16.38
N VAL A 516 10.95 6.62 -15.83
CA VAL A 516 10.63 5.38 -16.55
C VAL A 516 9.11 5.20 -16.60
N ARG A 517 8.53 5.45 -17.77
CA ARG A 517 7.10 5.28 -18.04
C ARG A 517 6.74 3.79 -18.12
N SER A 518 5.88 3.36 -17.20
CA SER A 518 5.34 2.00 -17.20
C SER A 518 4.33 1.76 -18.34
N LYS A 519 4.21 0.49 -18.75
CA LYS A 519 3.19 -0.02 -19.69
C LYS A 519 2.40 -1.18 -19.10
N ASN A 520 2.97 -1.89 -18.13
CA ASN A 520 2.37 -3.04 -17.45
C ASN A 520 1.84 -2.69 -16.05
N GLY A 521 1.49 -1.41 -15.83
CA GLY A 521 0.73 -0.98 -14.65
C GLY A 521 1.55 -0.78 -13.37
N LEU A 522 2.88 -0.70 -13.43
CA LEU A 522 3.63 -0.06 -12.34
C LEU A 522 3.32 1.45 -12.29
N ILE A 523 3.57 2.06 -11.15
CA ILE A 523 3.49 3.51 -10.93
C ILE A 523 4.87 4.12 -11.21
N SER A 524 4.89 5.26 -11.91
CA SER A 524 6.08 6.13 -11.98
C SER A 524 5.93 7.22 -10.92
N THR A 525 6.95 7.47 -10.10
CA THR A 525 6.85 8.39 -8.95
C THR A 525 8.18 9.08 -8.66
N VAL A 526 8.18 10.17 -7.88
CA VAL A 526 9.42 10.77 -7.38
C VAL A 526 9.95 9.91 -6.24
N ALA A 527 11.25 9.63 -6.22
CA ALA A 527 11.92 8.92 -5.13
C ALA A 527 12.37 9.88 -4.03
N TYR A 528 13.01 10.99 -4.40
CA TYR A 528 13.41 12.10 -3.52
C TYR A 528 13.98 13.26 -4.35
N ARG A 529 14.07 14.45 -3.76
CA ARG A 529 14.83 15.59 -4.30
C ARG A 529 15.67 16.26 -3.21
N LEU A 530 16.96 16.48 -3.46
CA LEU A 530 17.94 16.90 -2.45
C LEU A 530 18.16 18.42 -2.38
N GLY A 531 17.09 19.20 -2.56
CA GLY A 531 17.13 20.68 -2.56
C GLY A 531 16.39 21.32 -3.72
N ASP A 532 15.96 22.58 -3.56
CA ASP A 532 15.07 23.27 -4.52
C ASP A 532 15.76 23.61 -5.87
N HIS A 533 17.07 23.38 -5.99
CA HIS A 533 17.86 23.52 -7.23
C HIS A 533 18.47 22.20 -7.74
N GLU A 534 18.38 21.12 -6.97
CA GLU A 534 18.95 19.82 -7.35
C GLU A 534 18.04 19.07 -8.33
N ALA A 535 18.65 18.15 -9.08
CA ALA A 535 17.92 17.22 -9.93
C ALA A 535 17.13 16.21 -9.05
N PRO A 536 15.87 15.91 -9.38
CA PRO A 536 15.12 14.86 -8.70
C PRO A 536 15.63 13.48 -9.08
N THR A 537 15.44 12.52 -8.16
CA THR A 537 15.52 11.09 -8.45
C THR A 537 14.12 10.51 -8.50
N TYR A 538 13.86 9.60 -9.44
CA TYR A 538 12.57 8.94 -9.63
C TYR A 538 12.63 7.46 -9.25
N ALA A 539 11.46 6.85 -9.14
CA ALA A 539 11.30 5.42 -8.95
C ALA A 539 10.17 4.84 -9.79
N LEU A 540 10.29 3.54 -10.08
CA LEU A 540 9.15 2.67 -10.33
C LEU A 540 8.64 2.11 -9.00
N GLU A 541 7.32 2.06 -8.84
CA GLU A 541 6.63 1.49 -7.70
C GLU A 541 5.65 0.40 -8.15
N GLY A 542 5.66 -0.74 -7.45
CA GLY A 542 4.67 -1.79 -7.61
C GLY A 542 4.09 -2.20 -6.27
N SER A 543 2.75 -2.19 -6.18
CA SER A 543 2.00 -2.42 -4.96
C SER A 543 1.25 -3.74 -5.03
N ILE A 544 1.31 -4.51 -3.94
CA ILE A 544 0.70 -5.83 -3.78
C ILE A 544 -0.25 -5.75 -2.59
N ALA A 545 -1.56 -5.87 -2.82
CA ALA A 545 -2.58 -5.66 -1.78
C ALA A 545 -2.43 -6.65 -0.60
N VAL A 546 -1.98 -7.87 -0.89
CA VAL A 546 -2.01 -8.99 0.07
C VAL A 546 -0.61 -9.57 0.30
N ALA A 547 -0.04 -9.26 1.47
CA ALA A 547 1.23 -9.80 1.95
C ALA A 547 1.06 -10.37 3.37
N GLY A 548 1.35 -9.57 4.41
CA GLY A 548 1.11 -9.95 5.81
C GLY A 548 -0.37 -10.17 6.14
N SER A 549 -1.30 -9.62 5.36
CA SER A 549 -2.73 -9.94 5.46
C SER A 549 -3.05 -11.41 5.15
N ALA A 550 -2.29 -12.09 4.29
CA ALA A 550 -2.51 -13.53 4.07
C ALA A 550 -2.11 -14.37 5.29
N ILE A 551 -1.04 -13.99 6.00
CA ILE A 551 -0.63 -14.65 7.25
C ILE A 551 -1.68 -14.40 8.34
N LYS A 552 -2.20 -13.17 8.45
CA LYS A 552 -3.32 -12.84 9.35
C LYS A 552 -4.60 -13.62 8.97
N TRP A 553 -4.91 -13.79 7.69
CA TRP A 553 -6.08 -14.56 7.24
C TRP A 553 -5.98 -16.05 7.60
N LEU A 554 -4.81 -16.68 7.45
CA LEU A 554 -4.58 -18.06 7.91
C LEU A 554 -4.82 -18.22 9.42
N ARG A 555 -4.45 -17.21 10.21
CA ARG A 555 -4.68 -17.14 11.66
C ARG A 555 -6.16 -16.92 11.99
N ASP A 556 -6.68 -15.75 11.60
CA ASP A 556 -7.95 -15.20 12.07
C ASP A 556 -9.18 -15.87 11.45
N GLN A 557 -9.07 -16.38 10.22
CA GLN A 557 -10.20 -16.92 9.45
C GLN A 557 -10.12 -18.43 9.24
N VAL A 558 -8.91 -18.98 9.07
CA VAL A 558 -8.73 -20.43 8.84
C VAL A 558 -8.35 -21.20 10.11
N GLY A 559 -7.78 -20.54 11.13
CA GLY A 559 -7.30 -21.20 12.35
C GLY A 559 -6.16 -22.19 12.11
N LEU A 560 -5.28 -21.89 11.14
CA LEU A 560 -4.11 -22.71 10.80
C LEU A 560 -2.88 -22.45 11.70
N ILE A 561 -2.86 -21.28 12.36
CA ILE A 561 -1.89 -20.83 13.36
C ILE A 561 -2.66 -19.97 14.39
N ASP A 562 -2.20 -19.92 15.63
CA ASP A 562 -2.73 -19.03 16.67
C ASP A 562 -1.97 -17.69 16.69
N GLU A 563 -0.67 -17.68 16.35
CA GLU A 563 0.15 -16.46 16.23
C GLU A 563 0.92 -16.40 14.89
N SER A 564 1.09 -15.19 14.35
CA SER A 564 1.83 -14.98 13.08
C SER A 564 3.31 -15.39 13.15
N ALA A 565 3.87 -15.52 14.35
CA ALA A 565 5.24 -16.02 14.58
C ALA A 565 5.37 -17.54 14.34
N GLU A 566 4.27 -18.30 14.42
CA GLU A 566 4.26 -19.75 14.21
C GLU A 566 4.41 -20.14 12.73
N MET A 567 4.28 -19.16 11.82
CA MET A 567 4.32 -19.37 10.38
C MET A 567 5.59 -20.10 9.92
N ASP A 568 6.77 -19.70 10.43
CA ASP A 568 8.05 -20.35 10.11
C ASP A 568 8.11 -21.78 10.66
N ALA A 569 7.64 -21.99 11.88
CA ALA A 569 7.58 -23.31 12.49
C ALA A 569 6.67 -24.24 11.66
N LEU A 570 5.45 -23.81 11.33
CA LEU A 570 4.50 -24.59 10.53
C LEU A 570 5.04 -24.90 9.12
N CYS A 571 5.70 -23.93 8.47
CA CYS A 571 6.31 -24.10 7.16
C CYS A 571 7.57 -24.99 7.18
N SER A 572 8.36 -24.97 8.27
CA SER A 572 9.61 -25.75 8.37
C SER A 572 9.42 -27.28 8.33
N HIS A 573 8.19 -27.75 8.61
CA HIS A 573 7.80 -29.16 8.52
C HIS A 573 7.80 -29.70 7.07
N VAL A 574 7.87 -28.83 6.04
CA VAL A 574 7.88 -29.21 4.62
C VAL A 574 9.01 -28.53 3.86
N LYS A 575 9.57 -29.21 2.85
CA LYS A 575 10.70 -28.70 2.05
C LYS A 575 10.28 -27.80 0.88
N ASP A 576 9.04 -27.96 0.42
CA ASP A 576 8.40 -27.18 -0.64
C ASP A 576 6.87 -27.24 -0.46
N THR A 577 6.11 -26.68 -1.41
CA THR A 577 4.64 -26.65 -1.34
C THR A 577 3.95 -27.98 -1.68
N GLY A 578 4.69 -29.04 -2.00
CA GLY A 578 4.11 -30.30 -2.48
C GLY A 578 3.40 -30.18 -3.84
N GLY A 579 3.63 -29.09 -4.57
CA GLY A 579 2.92 -28.74 -5.81
C GLY A 579 1.71 -27.80 -5.63
N VAL A 580 1.41 -27.39 -4.40
CA VAL A 580 0.36 -26.41 -4.09
C VAL A 580 0.81 -25.00 -4.48
N TYR A 581 -0.12 -24.19 -5.00
CA TYR A 581 0.03 -22.74 -5.21
C TYR A 581 -1.19 -22.05 -4.61
N PHE A 582 -1.01 -20.84 -4.07
CA PHE A 582 -2.09 -20.06 -3.48
C PHE A 582 -2.06 -18.63 -4.03
N VAL A 583 -2.97 -18.30 -4.95
CA VAL A 583 -3.16 -16.92 -5.40
C VAL A 583 -3.96 -16.19 -4.33
N THR A 584 -3.34 -15.24 -3.62
CA THR A 584 -3.93 -14.55 -2.46
C THR A 584 -4.78 -13.34 -2.87
N ALA A 585 -5.57 -13.47 -3.94
CA ALA A 585 -6.40 -12.41 -4.51
C ALA A 585 -7.72 -12.25 -3.71
N PHE A 586 -7.63 -11.79 -2.46
CA PHE A 586 -8.81 -11.56 -1.61
C PHE A 586 -9.56 -10.26 -1.94
N SER A 587 -9.00 -9.42 -2.82
CA SER A 587 -9.53 -8.13 -3.23
C SER A 587 -9.01 -7.81 -4.64
N GLY A 588 -9.07 -8.81 -5.52
CA GLY A 588 -8.40 -8.80 -6.82
C GLY A 588 -6.88 -8.93 -6.75
N LEU A 589 -6.24 -8.71 -7.89
CA LEU A 589 -4.79 -8.62 -8.06
C LEU A 589 -4.40 -7.20 -8.52
N LEU A 590 -3.46 -6.58 -7.82
CA LEU A 590 -2.83 -5.32 -8.24
C LEU A 590 -1.67 -5.59 -9.23
N ALA A 591 -0.62 -4.76 -9.22
CA ALA A 591 0.49 -4.87 -10.14
C ALA A 591 1.21 -6.24 -10.05
N PRO A 592 1.64 -6.83 -11.19
CA PRO A 592 1.49 -6.33 -12.56
C PRO A 592 0.15 -6.72 -13.24
N TYR A 593 -0.73 -7.47 -12.57
CA TYR A 593 -1.86 -8.16 -13.21
C TYR A 593 -3.10 -7.27 -13.41
N TRP A 594 -3.40 -6.38 -12.46
CA TRP A 594 -4.53 -5.43 -12.50
C TRP A 594 -5.88 -6.05 -12.88
N ASP A 595 -6.30 -7.02 -12.08
CA ASP A 595 -7.50 -7.84 -12.27
C ASP A 595 -8.34 -7.78 -10.98
N PRO A 596 -9.27 -6.82 -10.84
CA PRO A 596 -10.08 -6.68 -9.62
C PRO A 596 -10.97 -7.91 -9.39
N ASN A 597 -11.46 -8.49 -10.48
CA ASN A 597 -12.29 -9.69 -10.56
C ASN A 597 -11.52 -11.00 -10.22
N ALA A 598 -10.23 -10.94 -9.87
CA ALA A 598 -9.44 -12.13 -9.56
C ALA A 598 -9.75 -12.66 -8.15
N GLY A 599 -10.09 -13.96 -8.06
CA GLY A 599 -10.51 -14.62 -6.82
C GLY A 599 -9.39 -15.37 -6.08
N GLY A 600 -9.44 -15.38 -4.75
CA GLY A 600 -8.47 -16.08 -3.91
C GLY A 600 -8.52 -17.60 -4.11
N MET A 601 -7.44 -18.20 -4.65
CA MET A 601 -7.45 -19.59 -5.12
C MET A 601 -6.27 -20.43 -4.61
N ILE A 602 -6.56 -21.53 -3.92
CA ILE A 602 -5.60 -22.60 -3.61
C ILE A 602 -5.75 -23.72 -4.65
N VAL A 603 -4.67 -24.06 -5.36
CA VAL A 603 -4.67 -25.05 -6.45
C VAL A 603 -3.48 -26.02 -6.30
N GLY A 604 -3.62 -27.24 -6.83
CA GLY A 604 -2.56 -28.27 -6.75
C GLY A 604 -2.60 -29.16 -5.51
N LEU A 605 -3.69 -29.11 -4.73
CA LEU A 605 -3.91 -30.00 -3.58
C LEU A 605 -4.01 -31.47 -4.01
N THR A 606 -3.43 -32.36 -3.20
CA THR A 606 -3.50 -33.82 -3.34
C THR A 606 -3.67 -34.47 -1.97
N GLN A 607 -3.82 -35.81 -1.90
CA GLN A 607 -3.83 -36.56 -0.63
C GLN A 607 -2.51 -36.47 0.17
N TYR A 608 -1.44 -35.91 -0.41
CA TYR A 608 -0.16 -35.63 0.26
C TYR A 608 -0.12 -34.23 0.90
N SER A 609 -1.01 -33.32 0.49
CA SER A 609 -1.02 -31.93 0.96
C SER A 609 -1.46 -31.82 2.43
N THR A 610 -0.89 -30.87 3.17
CA THR A 610 -1.12 -30.67 4.61
C THR A 610 -1.19 -29.17 4.94
N ALA A 611 -1.55 -28.83 6.19
CA ALA A 611 -1.48 -27.47 6.74
C ALA A 611 -0.15 -26.77 6.42
N SER A 612 0.98 -27.45 6.65
CA SER A 612 2.33 -26.95 6.35
C SER A 612 2.56 -26.63 4.87
N HIS A 613 2.00 -27.45 3.96
CA HIS A 613 2.10 -27.18 2.51
C HIS A 613 1.28 -25.96 2.10
N ILE A 614 0.11 -25.73 2.71
CA ILE A 614 -0.72 -24.53 2.48
C ILE A 614 -0.01 -23.28 3.03
N ALA A 615 0.48 -23.34 4.28
CA ALA A 615 1.24 -22.24 4.87
C ALA A 615 2.50 -21.90 4.03
N ARG A 616 3.24 -22.92 3.59
CA ARG A 616 4.39 -22.75 2.69
C ARG A 616 3.99 -22.10 1.36
N ALA A 617 2.86 -22.49 0.78
CA ALA A 617 2.33 -21.86 -0.42
C ALA A 617 1.93 -20.39 -0.19
N THR A 618 1.45 -20.01 1.01
CA THR A 618 1.17 -18.61 1.37
C THR A 618 2.44 -17.76 1.41
N LEU A 619 3.53 -18.23 2.04
CA LEU A 619 4.81 -17.49 2.03
C LEU A 619 5.37 -17.38 0.60
N GLU A 620 5.34 -18.46 -0.17
CA GLU A 620 5.79 -18.41 -1.55
C GLU A 620 4.92 -17.49 -2.42
N ALA A 621 3.61 -17.38 -2.18
CA ALA A 621 2.73 -16.47 -2.91
C ALA A 621 3.08 -14.98 -2.74
N VAL A 622 3.45 -14.55 -1.53
CA VAL A 622 3.92 -13.17 -1.29
C VAL A 622 5.23 -12.92 -2.04
N CYS A 623 6.09 -13.93 -2.13
CA CYS A 623 7.38 -13.86 -2.81
C CYS A 623 7.26 -13.93 -4.35
N TYR A 624 6.29 -14.69 -4.88
CA TYR A 624 5.98 -14.72 -6.32
C TYR A 624 5.34 -13.41 -6.79
N GLN A 625 4.44 -12.79 -6.02
CA GLN A 625 3.90 -11.47 -6.34
C GLN A 625 5.01 -10.40 -6.36
N SER A 626 5.89 -10.43 -5.35
CA SER A 626 7.07 -9.54 -5.29
C SER A 626 8.02 -9.75 -6.48
N ARG A 627 8.25 -11.01 -6.89
CA ARG A 627 9.03 -11.34 -8.10
C ARG A 627 8.35 -10.85 -9.37
N ALA A 628 7.04 -11.02 -9.52
CA ALA A 628 6.30 -10.59 -10.72
C ALA A 628 6.31 -9.06 -10.91
N VAL A 629 6.23 -8.29 -9.82
CA VAL A 629 6.47 -6.84 -9.85
C VAL A 629 7.90 -6.51 -10.29
N LEU A 630 8.89 -7.22 -9.74
CA LEU A 630 10.31 -7.00 -10.06
C LEU A 630 10.69 -7.41 -11.49
N ASP A 631 10.05 -8.44 -12.06
CA ASP A 631 10.21 -8.83 -13.46
C ASP A 631 9.82 -7.69 -14.41
N VAL A 632 8.71 -7.01 -14.14
CA VAL A 632 8.27 -5.85 -14.93
C VAL A 632 9.20 -4.65 -14.71
N ILE A 633 9.69 -4.43 -13.48
CA ILE A 633 10.68 -3.38 -13.18
C ILE A 633 11.97 -3.60 -13.98
N GLU A 634 12.50 -4.83 -14.04
CA GLU A 634 13.69 -5.17 -14.84
C GLU A 634 13.43 -5.00 -16.34
N GLN A 635 12.26 -5.42 -16.83
CA GLN A 635 11.84 -5.28 -18.23
C GLN A 635 11.68 -3.81 -18.66
N GLU A 636 11.09 -2.95 -17.82
CA GLU A 636 10.76 -1.56 -18.18
C GLU A 636 11.90 -0.57 -17.89
N SER A 637 12.71 -0.81 -16.85
CA SER A 637 13.91 0.00 -16.57
C SER A 637 15.12 -0.39 -17.42
N GLY A 638 15.15 -1.61 -17.96
CA GLY A 638 16.29 -2.19 -18.65
C GLY A 638 17.49 -2.50 -17.74
N VAL A 639 17.29 -2.50 -16.42
CA VAL A 639 18.33 -2.70 -15.40
C VAL A 639 17.94 -3.87 -14.50
N ARG A 640 18.80 -4.90 -14.49
CA ARG A 640 18.63 -6.08 -13.64
C ARG A 640 18.87 -5.76 -12.17
N LEU A 641 18.07 -6.38 -11.30
CA LEU A 641 18.27 -6.30 -9.85
C LEU A 641 19.24 -7.39 -9.37
N ASP A 642 20.35 -6.98 -8.74
CA ASP A 642 21.31 -7.90 -8.10
C ASP A 642 21.02 -8.09 -6.59
N GLU A 643 20.53 -7.06 -5.90
CA GLU A 643 20.19 -7.08 -4.46
C GLU A 643 18.86 -6.36 -4.18
N LEU A 644 17.92 -7.06 -3.53
CA LEU A 644 16.70 -6.48 -2.96
C LEU A 644 16.89 -6.20 -1.46
N LYS A 645 16.73 -4.96 -1.03
CA LYS A 645 16.71 -4.62 0.40
C LYS A 645 15.28 -4.75 0.96
N VAL A 646 15.14 -5.19 2.20
CA VAL A 646 13.82 -5.60 2.72
C VAL A 646 13.56 -5.15 4.15
N ASP A 647 12.35 -4.66 4.39
CA ASP A 647 11.85 -4.25 5.72
C ASP A 647 10.36 -4.58 5.88
N GLY A 648 9.80 -4.28 7.06
CA GLY A 648 8.43 -4.63 7.44
C GLY A 648 8.30 -6.01 8.08
N GLY A 649 7.10 -6.30 8.62
CA GLY A 649 6.85 -7.41 9.55
C GLY A 649 7.11 -8.82 9.02
N VAL A 650 6.90 -9.08 7.72
CA VAL A 650 7.18 -10.41 7.15
C VAL A 650 8.69 -10.71 7.11
N THR A 651 9.54 -9.68 7.06
CA THR A 651 11.01 -9.86 7.02
C THR A 651 11.59 -10.42 8.32
N ASN A 652 10.81 -10.51 9.40
CA ASN A 652 11.18 -11.24 10.60
C ASN A 652 11.40 -12.75 10.36
N SER A 653 10.79 -13.29 9.29
CA SER A 653 10.91 -14.68 8.86
C SER A 653 12.18 -14.89 8.02
N ASP A 654 13.17 -15.60 8.58
CA ASP A 654 14.37 -16.02 7.83
C ASP A 654 13.98 -16.92 6.65
N LEU A 655 12.95 -17.75 6.84
CA LEU A 655 12.44 -18.65 5.81
C LEU A 655 11.82 -17.88 4.64
N ALA A 656 11.02 -16.83 4.90
CA ALA A 656 10.45 -15.99 3.85
C ALA A 656 11.54 -15.22 3.09
N MET A 657 12.60 -14.75 3.75
CA MET A 657 13.70 -14.06 3.08
C MET A 657 14.53 -15.00 2.19
N GLN A 658 14.78 -16.24 2.64
CA GLN A 658 15.43 -17.25 1.80
C GLN A 658 14.54 -17.67 0.62
N ILE A 659 13.22 -17.85 0.84
CA ILE A 659 12.24 -18.08 -0.23
C ILE A 659 12.23 -16.91 -1.24
N GLN A 660 12.32 -15.67 -0.76
CA GLN A 660 12.33 -14.49 -1.61
C GLN A 660 13.62 -14.42 -2.45
N ALA A 661 14.78 -14.77 -1.90
CA ALA A 661 16.02 -14.89 -2.67
C ALA A 661 15.93 -16.04 -3.70
N ASP A 662 15.45 -17.22 -3.28
CA ASP A 662 15.29 -18.41 -4.11
C ASP A 662 14.42 -18.16 -5.36
N ILE A 663 13.22 -17.64 -5.16
CA ILE A 663 12.28 -17.24 -6.23
C ILE A 663 12.83 -16.02 -6.97
N GLY A 664 13.41 -15.06 -6.25
CA GLY A 664 13.95 -13.81 -6.77
C GLY A 664 15.12 -13.98 -7.74
N GLY A 665 16.03 -14.92 -7.50
CA GLY A 665 17.26 -15.05 -8.30
C GLY A 665 18.25 -13.89 -8.13
N PHE A 666 18.06 -13.12 -7.06
CA PHE A 666 18.87 -12.01 -6.58
C PHE A 666 19.14 -12.19 -5.09
N ARG A 667 20.12 -11.46 -4.55
CA ARG A 667 20.39 -11.42 -3.11
C ARG A 667 19.28 -10.67 -2.38
N VAL A 668 18.92 -11.12 -1.18
CA VAL A 668 18.05 -10.36 -0.27
C VAL A 668 18.89 -9.84 0.90
N CYS A 669 18.81 -8.55 1.19
CA CYS A 669 19.53 -7.87 2.26
C CYS A 669 18.56 -7.32 3.31
N ARG A 670 18.53 -7.94 4.49
CA ARG A 670 17.73 -7.49 5.63
C ARG A 670 18.61 -6.71 6.62
N PRO A 671 18.44 -5.39 6.78
CA PRO A 671 19.23 -4.60 7.72
C PRO A 671 18.92 -4.99 9.17
N HIS A 672 19.89 -4.78 10.07
CA HIS A 672 19.72 -5.04 11.51
C HIS A 672 18.73 -4.05 12.14
N MET A 673 18.93 -2.76 11.89
CA MET A 673 18.02 -1.69 12.26
C MET A 673 16.87 -1.63 11.23
N ARG A 674 15.64 -1.85 11.68
CA ARG A 674 14.46 -2.09 10.82
C ARG A 674 13.56 -0.88 10.58
N GLU A 675 13.82 0.24 11.25
CA GLU A 675 13.08 1.51 11.11
C GLU A 675 13.58 2.31 9.89
N SER A 676 13.62 1.67 8.73
CA SER A 676 14.11 2.24 7.47
C SER A 676 13.33 3.50 7.05
N THR A 677 12.00 3.48 7.23
CA THR A 677 11.10 4.62 7.01
C THR A 677 11.57 5.86 7.78
N ALA A 678 11.66 5.76 9.10
CA ALA A 678 12.11 6.85 9.96
C ALA A 678 13.56 7.28 9.68
N LEU A 679 14.46 6.33 9.39
CA LEU A 679 15.84 6.67 8.99
C LEU A 679 15.87 7.46 7.68
N GLY A 680 14.96 7.20 6.73
CA GLY A 680 14.88 7.94 5.47
C GLY A 680 14.68 9.44 5.65
N SER A 681 13.70 9.83 6.48
CA SER A 681 13.44 11.25 6.76
C SER A 681 14.58 11.88 7.58
N ALA A 682 15.18 11.13 8.51
CA ALA A 682 16.33 11.59 9.29
C ALA A 682 17.58 11.82 8.42
N LEU A 683 17.85 10.94 7.45
CA LEU A 683 18.93 11.10 6.48
C LEU A 683 18.73 12.35 5.61
N LEU A 684 17.51 12.62 5.15
CA LEU A 684 17.17 13.82 4.39
C LEU A 684 17.31 15.10 5.25
N ALA A 685 16.87 15.07 6.50
CA ALA A 685 17.04 16.19 7.43
C ALA A 685 18.52 16.46 7.76
N GLY A 686 19.33 15.40 7.90
CA GLY A 686 20.78 15.51 8.07
C GLY A 686 21.49 16.07 6.83
N HIS A 687 21.11 15.64 5.62
CA HIS A 687 21.65 16.19 4.36
C HIS A 687 21.42 17.70 4.24
N ALA A 688 20.22 18.18 4.54
CA ALA A 688 19.87 19.60 4.42
C ALA A 688 20.73 20.51 5.31
N LEU A 689 21.19 20.00 6.46
CA LEU A 689 22.14 20.68 7.36
C LEU A 689 23.61 20.29 7.13
N LYS A 690 23.88 19.31 6.25
CA LYS A 690 25.17 18.57 6.13
C LYS A 690 25.68 18.07 7.50
N LEU A 691 24.76 17.72 8.39
CA LEU A 691 25.05 17.23 9.74
C LEU A 691 25.85 15.92 9.66
N PHE A 692 26.83 15.76 10.55
CA PHE A 692 27.80 14.66 10.54
C PHE A 692 28.61 14.50 9.23
N GLY A 693 28.51 15.44 8.28
CA GLY A 693 29.03 15.29 6.92
C GLY A 693 28.17 14.39 6.02
N TRP A 694 26.96 14.00 6.42
CA TRP A 694 26.04 13.23 5.60
C TRP A 694 25.67 13.99 4.32
N ASP A 695 25.89 13.38 3.16
CA ASP A 695 25.54 13.95 1.87
C ASP A 695 24.99 12.85 0.95
N LEU A 696 23.66 12.69 0.92
CA LEU A 696 22.96 11.76 0.01
C LEU A 696 23.30 11.92 -1.49
N SER A 697 23.88 13.05 -1.94
CA SER A 697 24.41 13.18 -3.32
C SER A 697 25.74 12.43 -3.55
N LYS A 698 26.38 12.00 -2.45
CA LYS A 698 27.66 11.31 -2.33
C LYS A 698 27.49 10.13 -1.36
N PRO A 699 26.86 9.02 -1.78
CA PRO A 699 26.50 7.91 -0.89
C PRO A 699 27.66 7.31 -0.08
N GLU A 700 28.92 7.51 -0.50
CA GLU A 700 30.13 7.17 0.24
C GLU A 700 30.22 7.87 1.61
N THR A 701 29.58 9.03 1.80
CA THR A 701 29.47 9.71 3.10
C THR A 701 28.60 8.95 4.10
N LEU A 702 27.77 8.02 3.64
CA LEU A 702 26.90 7.18 4.46
C LEU A 702 27.49 5.77 4.68
N SER A 703 28.80 5.62 4.47
CA SER A 703 29.53 4.35 4.58
C SER A 703 29.67 3.85 6.02
N GLU A 704 29.59 4.71 7.03
CA GLU A 704 29.55 4.32 8.45
C GLU A 704 28.11 4.24 9.04
N VAL A 705 27.10 4.64 8.27
CA VAL A 705 25.72 4.82 8.76
C VAL A 705 24.91 3.52 8.63
N ASN A 706 24.25 3.07 9.69
CA ASN A 706 23.52 1.80 9.77
C ASN A 706 24.38 0.59 9.33
N MET A 707 25.57 0.46 9.93
CA MET A 707 26.57 -0.58 9.62
C MET A 707 26.59 -1.75 10.63
N GLN A 708 25.53 -1.91 11.41
CA GLN A 708 25.31 -3.16 12.17
C GLN A 708 25.05 -4.30 11.18
N GLU A 709 25.60 -5.49 11.44
CA GLU A 709 25.62 -6.60 10.48
C GLU A 709 24.23 -6.92 9.91
N ALA A 710 24.04 -6.56 8.63
CA ALA A 710 22.87 -6.93 7.86
C ALA A 710 22.91 -8.42 7.52
N MET A 711 21.75 -9.06 7.51
CA MET A 711 21.64 -10.48 7.15
C MET A 711 21.36 -10.61 5.65
N TYR A 712 22.21 -11.38 4.99
CA TYR A 712 22.14 -11.63 3.55
C TYR A 712 21.64 -13.05 3.27
N PHE A 713 20.72 -13.16 2.32
CA PHE A 713 20.17 -14.42 1.83
C PHE A 713 20.49 -14.51 0.33
N ASP A 714 21.35 -15.46 -0.04
CA ASP A 714 21.72 -15.71 -1.44
C ASP A 714 20.83 -16.81 -2.05
N PRO A 715 20.52 -16.76 -3.36
CA PRO A 715 19.63 -17.73 -3.99
C PRO A 715 20.22 -19.14 -4.07
N GLU A 716 19.63 -20.10 -3.37
CA GLU A 716 20.02 -21.53 -3.42
C GLU A 716 19.40 -22.25 -4.63
N TRP A 717 18.21 -21.83 -5.08
CA TRP A 717 17.51 -22.54 -6.16
C TRP A 717 18.25 -22.44 -7.50
N PRO A 718 18.56 -23.59 -8.15
CA PRO A 718 19.02 -23.61 -9.52
C PRO A 718 17.99 -22.98 -10.45
N GLU A 719 18.46 -22.29 -11.48
CA GLU A 719 17.63 -21.54 -12.42
C GLU A 719 16.53 -22.39 -13.11
N ALA A 720 16.80 -23.68 -13.34
CA ALA A 720 15.80 -24.61 -13.85
C ALA A 720 14.63 -24.87 -12.87
N LYS A 721 14.89 -24.85 -11.54
CA LYS A 721 13.87 -24.96 -10.48
C LYS A 721 13.06 -23.66 -10.42
N ARG A 722 13.74 -22.50 -10.37
CA ARG A 722 13.10 -21.17 -10.39
C ARG A 722 12.11 -21.04 -11.54
N ARG A 723 12.56 -21.24 -12.79
CA ARG A 723 11.69 -21.17 -13.97
C ARG A 723 10.62 -22.26 -14.03
N LYS A 724 10.76 -23.40 -13.34
CA LYS A 724 9.67 -24.38 -13.22
C LYS A 724 8.56 -23.85 -12.30
N ASN A 725 8.95 -23.24 -11.18
CA ASN A 725 8.05 -22.81 -10.12
C ASN A 725 7.37 -21.47 -10.45
N VAL A 726 8.08 -20.49 -11.03
CA VAL A 726 7.48 -19.24 -11.53
C VAL A 726 6.42 -19.52 -12.61
N ARG A 727 6.72 -20.40 -13.59
CA ARG A 727 5.69 -20.88 -14.54
C ARG A 727 4.56 -21.68 -13.88
N GLY A 728 4.76 -22.20 -12.67
CA GLY A 728 3.71 -22.82 -11.86
C GLY A 728 2.77 -21.77 -11.25
N TRP A 729 3.35 -20.70 -10.70
CA TRP A 729 2.65 -19.52 -10.21
C TRP A 729 1.83 -18.84 -11.31
N GLU A 730 2.42 -18.56 -12.48
CA GLU A 730 1.73 -17.99 -13.64
C GLU A 730 0.47 -18.79 -14.02
N ARG A 731 0.57 -20.12 -14.05
CA ARG A 731 -0.59 -21.01 -14.32
C ARG A 731 -1.61 -21.06 -13.19
N ALA A 732 -1.25 -20.67 -11.96
CA ALA A 732 -2.19 -20.53 -10.85
C ALA A 732 -2.91 -19.18 -10.95
N VAL A 733 -2.18 -18.08 -11.20
CA VAL A 733 -2.74 -16.75 -11.45
C VAL A 733 -3.76 -16.81 -12.58
N GLU A 734 -3.40 -17.37 -13.74
CA GLU A 734 -4.28 -17.48 -14.91
C GLU A 734 -5.57 -18.30 -14.67
N ARG A 735 -5.69 -19.02 -13.54
CA ARG A 735 -6.93 -19.70 -13.11
C ARG A 735 -7.76 -18.87 -12.12
N ALA A 736 -7.12 -17.94 -11.43
CA ALA A 736 -7.73 -17.04 -10.45
C ALA A 736 -8.26 -15.75 -11.09
N ARG A 737 -7.71 -15.34 -12.25
CA ARG A 737 -8.12 -14.16 -13.03
C ARG A 737 -9.58 -14.22 -13.47
N SER A 738 -10.25 -13.06 -13.47
CA SER A 738 -11.64 -12.91 -13.96
C SER A 738 -12.59 -14.00 -13.43
N TRP A 739 -12.46 -14.31 -12.14
CA TRP A 739 -13.24 -15.34 -11.44
C TRP A 739 -14.64 -14.84 -11.08
N HIS A 740 -14.74 -13.56 -10.72
CA HIS A 740 -16.01 -12.84 -10.55
C HIS A 740 -16.42 -12.18 -11.86
N THR A 741 -17.70 -12.22 -12.23
CA THR A 741 -18.20 -11.47 -13.39
C THR A 741 -18.59 -10.04 -13.01
N ALA A 742 -18.55 -9.12 -13.98
CA ALA A 742 -19.01 -7.75 -13.77
C ALA A 742 -20.52 -7.69 -13.47
N GLU A 743 -21.31 -8.62 -14.00
CA GLU A 743 -22.75 -8.72 -13.72
C GLU A 743 -23.00 -9.11 -12.24
N GLU A 744 -22.21 -10.03 -11.67
CA GLU A 744 -22.27 -10.37 -10.23
C GLU A 744 -21.80 -9.21 -9.33
N GLU A 745 -20.84 -8.40 -9.76
CA GLU A 745 -20.39 -7.20 -9.02
C GLU A 745 -21.43 -6.06 -9.08
N ASP A 746 -21.98 -5.77 -10.26
CA ASP A 746 -23.04 -4.77 -10.43
C ASP A 746 -24.34 -5.18 -9.70
N GLU A 747 -24.70 -6.47 -9.70
CA GLU A 747 -25.84 -6.98 -8.92
C GLU A 747 -25.59 -6.88 -7.40
N ALA A 748 -24.38 -7.20 -6.93
CA ALA A 748 -24.03 -7.10 -5.51
C ALA A 748 -23.98 -5.65 -5.00
N GLU A 749 -23.39 -4.72 -5.77
CA GLU A 749 -23.47 -3.28 -5.45
C GLU A 749 -24.93 -2.82 -5.42
N ALA A 750 -25.73 -3.21 -6.42
CA ALA A 750 -27.13 -2.82 -6.48
C ALA A 750 -27.99 -3.48 -5.40
N GLU A 751 -27.65 -4.63 -4.82
CA GLU A 751 -28.32 -5.17 -3.63
C GLU A 751 -27.88 -4.43 -2.35
N PHE A 752 -26.60 -4.13 -2.20
CA PHE A 752 -26.08 -3.36 -1.06
C PHE A 752 -26.71 -1.95 -0.98
N GLU A 753 -26.80 -1.23 -2.11
CA GLU A 753 -27.49 0.08 -2.19
C GLU A 753 -28.99 0.00 -1.87
N LYS A 754 -29.63 -1.18 -1.95
CA LYS A 754 -31.02 -1.37 -1.53
C LYS A 754 -31.13 -1.65 -0.03
N GLU A 755 -30.19 -2.38 0.57
CA GLU A 755 -30.20 -2.64 2.03
C GLU A 755 -29.87 -1.36 2.83
N ASP A 756 -28.90 -0.56 2.40
CA ASP A 756 -28.58 0.79 2.94
C ASP A 756 -29.70 1.84 2.71
N HIS A 757 -30.86 1.44 2.16
CA HIS A 757 -32.07 2.25 2.01
C HIS A 757 -33.27 1.73 2.84
N TYR A 758 -33.04 0.80 3.77
CA TYR A 758 -34.07 0.22 4.65
C TYR A 758 -33.85 0.42 6.18
N GLU A 759 -32.77 1.10 6.60
CA GLU A 759 -32.60 1.65 7.98
C GLU A 759 -32.86 3.17 8.07
#